data_AF-A0A6B8M6U3-F1
#
_entry.id   AF-A0A6B8M6U3-F1
#
_cell.length_a   1.000
_cell.length_b   1.000
_cell.length_c   1.000
_cell.angle_alpha   90.00
_cell.angle_beta   90.00
_cell.angle_gamma   90.00
#
_symmetry.space_group_name_H-M   'P 1'
#
loop_
_entity.id
_entity.type
_entity.pdbx_description
1 polymer ?
#
loop_
_entity_poly.entity_id
_entity_poly.type
_entity_poly.pdbx_seq_one_letter_code
_entity_poly.pdbx_strand_id
1 'polypeptide(L)'
;MVVTDTETTAAPITRDSESNGQKAQFPAKIKAVAGTDCYDLVETEIGGAFAYVSIGPDPQMILCDPETREHLQLPKGKYRFFFQARITKGRIYRPRLYLNMGEGFSEADDLCVFMRQVVPDVWCGDIYATRHIYTVRFDPSEAQVRFTLIRLAIEDWSPDHLTFGENFYKTLRASYRALPNFLIRRGPLAVAAELTARSLFGGTRKSVRDREIAQAIAEPQIEAPPNDARSADHNLEFRTEFYKEALSVSAGARDSNYAPLPIARTSVAEDNAHVLAFYLPQFHPFPENDEWWGRGFTEWTNVSKAVPQFKGHYQPRLPGELGFYDLRLSDVMARQFELARHFGVQGFCFHYYWFGGKRLLERPVETLLASKDESLNFPFCLCWANENWTRRWDGAEHEVLMKQDHSDEDHERVFDDLLRYFRDPRYIRIDGKPLVVVYRPLIVTNVEKMAEIWRRKAAEAGLPGIYLVATTAFGFSDPLSIGFDALVQFPPHAVSVPEITAEVELFNSDFQGCVYDYRETVDAYLEILDETLEREKKFAYFPGVMTAWDNVARKQSRGHVFHNASPREFHRWLSAANNFSRKYNDSAERLVFVNAWNEWGEGTYLEPDRKFGYAYLWAVAASRDLPLPHRKDLESIAANVARREPASDTALFTHIFYSDLIDELAEWVSTARRSRKLDVVVAMPETWSPKAAARLVELVDPTRLVIVKNCGRDVLPFLQSLRATKALNYKFGCKLHAKKSLHLASGGRWRRGLIEGLVSKEAVDSVFNAFENDPRVGLAAPRESFMSATEPSVIRDNRANMELLLERAGAADASFQDFVAGTMFWFRVAPLQEIAAMDMGEAAFGPELGAIDGTLAHAFERTFPTLLAIKGYTAFGYKNSGDAAAPY
;
A
#
# COMPACT_ATOMS: atom_id res chain seq x y z
N MET A 1 -23.98 29.22 55.47
CA MET A 1 -23.28 30.35 56.11
C MET A 1 -21.84 29.93 56.36
N VAL A 2 -20.91 30.54 55.62
CA VAL A 2 -19.67 31.16 56.10
C VAL A 2 -18.87 30.44 57.21
N VAL A 3 -17.73 29.85 56.79
CA VAL A 3 -16.34 30.16 57.22
C VAL A 3 -15.78 29.64 58.57
N THR A 4 -14.46 29.37 58.47
CA THR A 4 -13.35 29.38 59.45
C THR A 4 -12.97 28.16 60.27
N ASP A 5 -11.82 27.57 59.88
CA ASP A 5 -10.59 27.35 60.65
C ASP A 5 -10.59 27.71 62.14
N THR A 6 -10.04 26.83 63.00
CA THR A 6 -8.64 26.92 63.46
C THR A 6 -8.33 25.89 64.58
N GLU A 7 -7.17 25.24 64.42
CA GLU A 7 -6.12 25.01 65.43
C GLU A 7 -6.31 24.13 66.69
N THR A 8 -5.56 23.01 66.63
CA THR A 8 -4.57 22.46 67.59
C THR A 8 -4.93 22.22 69.07
N THR A 9 -4.53 21.06 69.57
CA THR A 9 -3.61 20.96 70.72
C THR A 9 -3.03 19.54 70.87
N ALA A 10 -1.85 19.50 71.48
CA ALA A 10 -0.83 18.47 71.37
C ALA A 10 -0.93 17.30 72.38
N ALA A 11 -0.04 16.32 72.14
CA ALA A 11 0.20 15.01 72.76
C ALA A 11 0.32 14.96 74.30
N PRO A 12 0.39 13.73 74.87
CA PRO A 12 1.72 13.22 75.22
C PRO A 12 1.97 11.71 74.99
N ILE A 13 3.26 11.40 75.11
CA ILE A 13 4.07 10.22 74.78
C ILE A 13 3.99 9.11 75.85
N THR A 14 4.18 7.82 75.50
CA THR A 14 5.15 6.87 76.13
C THR A 14 5.21 5.47 75.49
N ARG A 15 6.45 5.07 75.09
CA ARG A 15 7.21 3.79 75.22
C ARG A 15 6.47 2.44 75.10
N ASP A 16 7.01 1.35 74.54
CA ASP A 16 8.32 0.95 74.02
C ASP A 16 8.14 -0.40 73.25
N SER A 17 9.19 -0.77 72.51
CA SER A 17 9.64 -2.14 72.14
C SER A 17 9.64 -2.53 70.66
N GLU A 18 10.77 -3.15 70.32
CA GLU A 18 11.43 -3.32 69.04
C GLU A 18 10.82 -4.44 68.16
N SER A 19 10.88 -4.29 66.84
CA SER A 19 11.58 -5.25 65.97
C SER A 19 11.74 -4.70 64.55
N ASN A 20 12.93 -4.97 64.00
CA ASN A 20 13.45 -4.57 62.69
C ASN A 20 12.57 -4.96 61.50
N GLY A 21 12.49 -4.06 60.52
CA GLY A 21 11.93 -4.33 59.20
C GLY A 21 11.96 -3.11 58.27
N GLN A 22 13.14 -2.52 58.02
CA GLN A 22 13.31 -1.57 56.92
C GLN A 22 13.06 -2.27 55.58
N LYS A 23 11.89 -2.04 54.96
CA LYS A 23 11.74 -2.11 53.51
C LYS A 23 11.96 -0.70 52.96
N ALA A 24 13.02 -0.53 52.17
CA ALA A 24 13.19 0.67 51.36
C ALA A 24 12.00 0.79 50.39
N GLN A 25 11.23 1.87 50.50
CA GLN A 25 10.25 2.27 49.50
C GLN A 25 10.99 2.92 48.33
N PHE A 26 10.82 2.39 47.12
CA PHE A 26 11.24 3.08 45.90
C PHE A 26 10.27 4.23 45.59
N PRO A 27 10.74 5.38 45.07
CA PRO A 27 9.86 6.44 44.62
C PRO A 27 9.07 6.00 43.37
N ALA A 28 7.77 6.33 43.32
CA ALA A 28 6.84 5.91 42.26
C ALA A 28 7.17 6.43 40.84
N LYS A 29 8.22 7.23 40.66
CA LYS A 29 8.68 7.76 39.37
C LYS A 29 10.21 7.90 39.36
N ILE A 30 10.87 7.31 38.37
CA ILE A 30 12.29 7.47 38.08
C ILE A 30 12.41 8.50 36.94
N LYS A 31 13.09 9.62 37.17
CA LYS A 31 13.43 10.56 36.10
C LYS A 31 14.67 10.05 35.37
N ALA A 32 14.77 10.27 34.07
CA ALA A 32 15.93 9.91 33.26
C ALA A 32 16.36 11.12 32.43
N VAL A 33 17.65 11.24 32.13
CA VAL A 33 18.20 12.29 31.26
C VAL A 33 19.13 11.69 30.22
N ALA A 34 19.36 12.43 29.13
CA ALA A 34 20.39 12.09 28.16
C ALA A 34 21.77 12.06 28.83
N GLY A 35 22.52 10.97 28.61
CA GLY A 35 23.90 10.81 29.04
C GLY A 35 24.88 11.57 28.14
N THR A 36 26.16 11.56 28.53
CA THR A 36 27.25 12.18 27.74
C THR A 36 27.50 11.45 26.42
N ASP A 37 27.06 10.20 26.31
CA ASP A 37 27.22 9.34 25.15
C ASP A 37 25.96 9.37 24.26
N CYS A 38 25.66 10.56 23.72
CA CYS A 38 24.66 10.71 22.65
C CYS A 38 25.36 10.54 21.30
N TYR A 39 24.93 9.54 20.52
CA TYR A 39 25.45 9.30 19.18
C TYR A 39 24.53 9.97 18.17
N ASP A 40 25.11 10.71 17.25
CA ASP A 40 24.39 11.38 16.17
C ASP A 40 23.34 12.42 16.58
N LEU A 41 23.39 12.92 17.82
CA LEU A 41 22.63 14.07 18.31
C LEU A 41 23.54 15.15 18.85
N VAL A 42 23.28 16.40 18.46
CA VAL A 42 23.95 17.59 18.99
C VAL A 42 22.93 18.48 19.68
N GLU A 43 23.20 18.87 20.92
CA GLU A 43 22.42 19.88 21.65
C GLU A 43 22.76 21.28 21.13
N THR A 44 21.75 22.06 20.75
CA THR A 44 21.89 23.43 20.24
C THR A 44 20.93 24.37 20.95
N GLU A 45 21.34 25.62 21.14
CA GLU A 45 20.46 26.66 21.67
C GLU A 45 19.66 27.31 20.54
N ILE A 46 18.33 27.43 20.71
CA ILE A 46 17.43 28.13 19.78
C ILE A 46 16.45 28.96 20.60
N GLY A 47 16.51 30.29 20.47
CA GLY A 47 15.55 31.21 21.09
C GLY A 47 15.50 31.13 22.63
N GLY A 48 16.61 30.78 23.29
CA GLY A 48 16.69 30.63 24.74
C GLY A 48 16.28 29.26 25.29
N ALA A 49 15.98 28.28 24.43
CA ALA A 49 15.74 26.89 24.80
C ALA A 49 16.75 25.93 24.13
N PHE A 50 17.05 24.81 24.78
CA PHE A 50 17.91 23.76 24.22
C PHE A 50 17.10 22.79 23.35
N ALA A 51 17.63 22.43 22.19
CA ALA A 51 17.05 21.46 21.25
C ALA A 51 18.10 20.42 20.84
N TYR A 52 17.65 19.21 20.57
CA TYR A 52 18.47 18.15 19.99
C TYR A 52 18.33 18.15 18.48
N VAL A 53 19.46 18.16 17.77
CA VAL A 53 19.54 18.10 16.31
C VAL A 53 20.21 16.80 15.92
N SER A 54 19.51 15.97 15.14
CA SER A 54 20.16 14.79 14.57
C SER A 54 21.16 15.18 13.48
N ILE A 55 22.36 14.60 13.50
CA ILE A 55 23.36 14.71 12.43
C ILE A 55 23.32 13.54 11.43
N GLY A 56 22.51 12.51 11.72
CA GLY A 56 22.31 11.30 10.89
C GLY A 56 20.85 10.79 10.89
N PRO A 57 20.53 9.74 10.11
CA PRO A 57 19.16 9.21 10.07
C PRO A 57 18.76 8.44 11.34
N ASP A 58 19.68 7.99 12.18
CA ASP A 58 19.37 7.17 13.38
C ASP A 58 20.00 7.78 14.66
N PRO A 59 19.45 8.89 15.18
CA PRO A 59 19.91 9.47 16.44
C PRO A 59 19.75 8.51 17.63
N GLN A 60 20.76 8.39 18.49
CA GLN A 60 20.76 7.48 19.65
C GLN A 60 21.19 8.20 20.95
N MET A 61 20.51 7.88 22.06
CA MET A 61 20.72 8.51 23.37
C MET A 61 20.89 7.43 24.44
N ILE A 62 22.05 7.37 25.10
CA ILE A 62 22.18 6.57 26.33
C ILE A 62 21.49 7.31 27.47
N LEU A 63 20.62 6.63 28.22
CA LEU A 63 19.90 7.23 29.33
C LEU A 63 20.68 7.07 30.62
N CYS A 64 20.75 8.16 31.39
CA CYS A 64 21.42 8.21 32.68
C CYS A 64 20.44 8.56 33.81
N ASP A 65 20.79 8.13 35.02
CA ASP A 65 20.16 8.61 36.24
C ASP A 65 20.47 10.12 36.43
N PRO A 66 19.47 10.95 36.70
CA PRO A 66 19.62 12.40 36.72
C PRO A 66 20.43 12.92 37.91
N GLU A 67 20.49 12.16 39.02
CA GLU A 67 21.20 12.56 40.23
C GLU A 67 22.65 12.11 40.18
N THR A 68 22.89 10.86 39.79
CA THR A 68 24.22 10.24 39.79
C THR A 68 24.98 10.41 38.47
N ARG A 69 24.26 10.66 37.36
CA ARG A 69 24.78 10.70 35.98
C ARG A 69 25.37 9.39 35.47
N GLU A 70 25.26 8.31 36.24
CA GLU A 70 25.60 6.96 35.77
C GLU A 70 24.52 6.43 34.82
N HIS A 71 24.85 5.38 34.05
CA HIS A 71 23.88 4.72 33.17
C HIS A 71 22.64 4.29 33.95
N LEU A 72 21.48 4.52 33.35
CA LEU A 72 20.22 4.19 33.98
C LEU A 72 20.08 2.67 34.10
N GLN A 73 20.15 2.19 35.35
CA GLN A 73 19.94 0.80 35.68
C GLN A 73 18.52 0.59 36.18
N LEU A 74 17.83 -0.42 35.63
CA LEU A 74 16.49 -0.78 36.05
C LEU A 74 16.51 -2.20 36.62
N PRO A 75 16.12 -2.40 37.90
CA PRO A 75 15.99 -3.74 38.43
C PRO A 75 14.89 -4.52 37.73
N LYS A 76 14.80 -5.82 38.02
CA LYS A 76 13.71 -6.66 37.52
C LYS A 76 12.37 -6.06 37.94
N GLY A 77 11.52 -5.73 36.97
CA GLY A 77 10.32 -4.93 37.24
C GLY A 77 9.48 -4.65 36.00
N LYS A 78 8.39 -3.92 36.21
CA LYS A 78 7.51 -3.41 35.17
C LYS A 78 7.63 -1.91 35.15
N TYR A 79 7.93 -1.36 33.99
CA TYR A 79 8.11 0.08 33.86
C TYR A 79 7.32 0.62 32.69
N ARG A 80 6.92 1.88 32.81
CA ARG A 80 6.37 2.65 31.69
C ARG A 80 7.28 3.81 31.38
N PHE A 81 7.72 3.88 30.14
CA PHE A 81 8.55 4.95 29.63
C PHE A 81 7.70 6.02 28.97
N PHE A 82 8.00 7.29 29.28
CA PHE A 82 7.37 8.46 28.70
C PHE A 82 8.43 9.35 28.05
N PHE A 83 8.18 9.69 26.79
CA PHE A 83 8.96 10.64 26.01
C PHE A 83 8.04 11.75 25.54
N GLN A 84 8.34 12.99 25.89
CA GLN A 84 7.65 14.16 25.40
C GLN A 84 8.66 15.06 24.71
N ALA A 85 8.40 15.40 23.46
CA ALA A 85 9.27 16.24 22.66
C ALA A 85 8.47 17.09 21.69
N ARG A 86 8.82 18.38 21.62
CA ARG A 86 8.27 19.29 20.61
C ARG A 86 9.13 19.23 19.36
N ILE A 87 8.54 18.83 18.25
CA ILE A 87 9.25 18.74 16.97
C ILE A 87 9.41 20.15 16.39
N THR A 88 10.63 20.52 16.03
CA THR A 88 10.95 21.84 15.45
C THR A 88 11.32 21.77 13.96
N LYS A 89 11.84 20.62 13.50
CA LYS A 89 12.08 20.34 12.07
C LYS A 89 12.16 18.82 11.84
N GLY A 90 11.55 18.32 10.76
CA GLY A 90 11.48 16.88 10.47
C GLY A 90 10.30 16.21 11.19
N ARG A 91 10.33 14.88 11.33
CA ARG A 91 9.35 14.10 12.08
C ARG A 91 10.05 13.03 12.92
N ILE A 92 9.49 12.71 14.09
CA ILE A 92 9.92 11.56 14.87
C ILE A 92 9.31 10.31 14.23
N TYR A 93 10.17 9.43 13.69
CA TYR A 93 9.75 8.22 12.98
C TYR A 93 10.20 7.00 13.79
N ARG A 94 9.24 6.19 14.26
CA ARG A 94 9.50 4.93 14.99
C ARG A 94 10.49 5.04 16.18
N PRO A 95 10.15 5.83 17.23
CA PRO A 95 11.00 5.88 18.42
C PRO A 95 11.09 4.52 19.13
N ARG A 96 12.30 4.12 19.54
CA ARG A 96 12.59 2.80 20.14
C ARG A 96 13.43 2.92 21.41
N LEU A 97 13.30 1.94 22.30
CA LEU A 97 14.19 1.75 23.44
C LEU A 97 14.91 0.41 23.30
N TYR A 98 16.23 0.42 23.43
CA TYR A 98 17.06 -0.77 23.47
C TYR A 98 17.57 -1.01 24.90
N LEU A 99 17.45 -2.25 25.36
CA LEU A 99 17.76 -2.66 26.72
C LEU A 99 19.00 -3.53 26.73
N ASN A 100 20.02 -3.16 27.52
CA ASN A 100 21.20 -4.00 27.71
C ASN A 100 21.12 -4.75 29.04
N MET A 101 21.04 -6.07 28.95
CA MET A 101 20.96 -7.01 30.09
C MET A 101 22.32 -7.66 30.45
N GLY A 102 23.44 -7.16 29.90
CA GLY A 102 24.81 -7.66 30.17
C GLY A 102 25.51 -8.29 28.97
N GLU A 103 24.86 -8.37 27.81
CA GLU A 103 25.37 -8.96 26.56
C GLU A 103 25.55 -7.94 25.43
N GLY A 104 25.29 -6.64 25.69
CA GLY A 104 25.29 -5.57 24.69
C GLY A 104 23.87 -5.17 24.25
N PHE A 105 23.77 -4.19 23.34
CA PHE A 105 22.50 -3.86 22.68
C PHE A 105 22.27 -4.81 21.50
N SER A 106 21.05 -5.32 21.37
CA SER A 106 20.62 -6.22 20.30
C SER A 106 19.24 -5.81 19.80
N GLU A 107 18.95 -6.07 18.53
CA GLU A 107 17.66 -5.81 17.90
C GLU A 107 16.63 -6.94 18.14
N ALA A 108 16.97 -7.95 18.95
CA ALA A 108 16.04 -9.02 19.31
C ALA A 108 14.81 -8.48 20.07
N ASP A 109 13.63 -9.04 19.79
CA ASP A 109 12.31 -8.58 20.30
C ASP A 109 12.19 -8.44 21.82
N ASP A 110 13.00 -9.17 22.61
CA ASP A 110 12.99 -9.10 24.07
C ASP A 110 13.92 -8.02 24.65
N LEU A 111 14.69 -7.36 23.79
CA LEU A 111 15.66 -6.29 24.11
C LEU A 111 15.33 -4.97 23.41
N CYS A 112 14.28 -4.92 22.59
CA CYS A 112 13.76 -3.71 21.92
C CYS A 112 12.31 -3.41 22.34
N VAL A 113 12.01 -2.17 22.69
CA VAL A 113 10.66 -1.70 23.06
C VAL A 113 10.24 -0.56 22.15
N PHE A 114 9.16 -0.79 21.40
CA PHE A 114 8.54 0.22 20.55
C PHE A 114 7.81 1.27 21.38
N MET A 115 8.03 2.54 21.03
CA MET A 115 7.30 3.65 21.61
C MET A 115 6.14 4.07 20.70
N ARG A 116 4.94 4.11 21.27
CA ARG A 116 3.73 4.53 20.56
C ARG A 116 3.41 5.98 20.89
N GLN A 117 3.07 6.78 19.88
CA GLN A 117 2.55 8.11 20.11
C GLN A 117 1.17 8.00 20.75
N VAL A 118 0.97 8.69 21.87
CA VAL A 118 -0.30 8.65 22.64
C VAL A 118 -1.10 9.93 22.49
N VAL A 119 -0.43 11.07 22.35
CA VAL A 119 -0.99 12.38 21.97
C VAL A 119 0.09 13.16 21.20
N PRO A 120 -0.23 14.29 20.53
CA PRO A 120 0.79 15.11 19.89
C PRO A 120 1.94 15.41 20.85
N ASP A 121 3.17 15.29 20.34
CA ASP A 121 4.42 15.48 21.11
C ASP A 121 4.67 14.50 22.28
N VAL A 122 3.86 13.44 22.49
CA VAL A 122 4.05 12.48 23.58
C VAL A 122 4.02 11.03 23.07
N TRP A 123 5.04 10.26 23.45
CA TRP A 123 5.19 8.84 23.18
C TRP A 123 5.34 8.03 24.46
N CYS A 124 4.90 6.78 24.42
CA CYS A 124 4.88 5.87 25.56
C CYS A 124 5.28 4.44 25.15
N GLY A 125 6.09 3.77 25.98
CA GLY A 125 6.49 2.37 25.81
C GLY A 125 6.44 1.62 27.15
N ASP A 126 6.02 0.35 27.13
CA ASP A 126 5.98 -0.49 28.34
C ASP A 126 7.17 -1.45 28.34
N ILE A 127 7.93 -1.48 29.43
CA ILE A 127 9.10 -2.35 29.61
C ILE A 127 8.76 -3.44 30.63
N TYR A 128 8.98 -4.70 30.25
CA TYR A 128 8.94 -5.83 31.18
C TYR A 128 10.33 -6.43 31.38
N ALA A 129 11.04 -5.90 32.37
CA ALA A 129 12.38 -6.35 32.71
C ALA A 129 12.30 -7.70 33.46
N THR A 130 12.57 -8.80 32.77
CA THR A 130 12.63 -10.15 33.38
C THR A 130 13.94 -10.42 34.13
N ARG A 131 14.97 -9.63 33.82
CA ARG A 131 16.31 -9.58 34.42
C ARG A 131 16.67 -8.12 34.73
N HIS A 132 17.82 -7.90 35.38
CA HIS A 132 18.33 -6.56 35.69
C HIS A 132 18.86 -5.89 34.41
N ILE A 133 18.37 -4.70 34.09
CA ILE A 133 18.81 -3.89 32.95
C ILE A 133 19.97 -3.01 33.41
N TYR A 134 21.12 -3.14 32.76
CA TYR A 134 22.33 -2.38 33.09
C TYR A 134 22.41 -1.04 32.35
N THR A 135 21.78 -0.92 31.18
CA THR A 135 21.75 0.33 30.41
C THR A 135 20.51 0.36 29.51
N VAL A 136 19.92 1.55 29.36
CA VAL A 136 18.82 1.82 28.42
C VAL A 136 19.33 2.80 27.37
N ARG A 137 19.21 2.44 26.09
CA ARG A 137 19.42 3.36 24.96
C ARG A 137 18.06 3.75 24.40
N PHE A 138 17.86 5.02 24.12
CA PHE A 138 16.67 5.56 23.48
C PHE A 138 17.04 6.10 22.11
N ASP A 139 16.35 5.60 21.09
CA ASP A 139 16.55 5.98 19.70
C ASP A 139 15.30 6.80 19.31
N PRO A 140 15.36 8.15 19.38
CA PRO A 140 14.19 8.99 19.22
C PRO A 140 13.56 8.96 17.83
N SER A 141 14.26 8.52 16.78
CA SER A 141 13.74 8.49 15.42
C SER A 141 14.66 7.68 14.49
N GLU A 142 14.11 6.98 13.50
CA GLU A 142 14.83 6.35 12.37
C GLU A 142 14.98 7.31 11.17
N ALA A 143 14.63 8.59 11.35
CA ALA A 143 14.87 9.66 10.39
C ALA A 143 15.51 10.89 11.04
N GLN A 144 16.20 11.71 10.24
CA GLN A 144 16.73 13.00 10.68
C GLN A 144 15.61 13.88 11.25
N VAL A 145 15.80 14.29 12.51
CA VAL A 145 14.82 15.08 13.25
C VAL A 145 15.50 16.12 14.11
N ARG A 146 14.80 17.24 14.33
CA ARG A 146 15.16 18.27 15.29
C ARG A 146 14.00 18.46 16.27
N PHE A 147 14.25 18.30 17.56
CA PHE A 147 13.20 18.40 18.59
C PHE A 147 13.73 18.97 19.90
N THR A 148 12.85 19.60 20.68
CA THR A 148 13.11 20.00 22.06
C THR A 148 12.57 18.92 22.98
N LEU A 149 13.44 18.28 23.76
CA LEU A 149 13.04 17.30 24.77
C LEU A 149 12.35 18.02 25.93
N ILE A 150 11.05 17.76 26.11
CA ILE A 150 10.23 18.35 27.19
C ILE A 150 10.25 17.45 28.42
N ARG A 151 10.12 16.14 28.22
CA ARG A 151 10.09 15.17 29.33
C ARG A 151 10.64 13.82 28.90
N LEU A 152 11.43 13.24 29.78
CA LEU A 152 11.83 11.84 29.73
C LEU A 152 11.63 11.24 31.12
N ALA A 153 10.81 10.20 31.25
CA ALA A 153 10.51 9.60 32.54
C ALA A 153 10.23 8.11 32.45
N ILE A 154 10.59 7.38 33.50
CA ILE A 154 10.28 5.97 33.68
C ILE A 154 9.48 5.82 34.97
N GLU A 155 8.25 5.34 34.87
CA GLU A 155 7.37 5.16 36.02
C GLU A 155 7.32 3.67 36.39
N ASP A 156 7.44 3.35 37.68
CA ASP A 156 7.25 1.97 38.16
C ASP A 156 5.78 1.63 37.97
N TRP A 157 5.52 0.70 37.05
CA TRP A 157 4.19 0.25 36.71
C TRP A 157 3.86 -0.98 37.56
N SER A 158 3.84 -0.78 38.87
CA SER A 158 3.22 -1.69 39.82
C SER A 158 1.78 -1.24 40.06
N PRO A 159 0.75 -1.97 39.58
CA PRO A 159 -0.62 -1.64 39.94
C PRO A 159 -0.81 -1.93 41.43
N ASP A 160 -0.81 -0.89 42.26
CA ASP A 160 -1.18 -1.04 43.67
C ASP A 160 -2.65 -1.47 43.76
N HIS A 161 -2.84 -2.51 44.58
CA HIS A 161 -4.09 -3.19 44.93
C HIS A 161 -4.69 -4.10 43.85
N LEU A 162 -3.94 -5.14 43.49
CA LEU A 162 -4.58 -6.40 43.08
C LEU A 162 -5.45 -6.90 44.25
N THR A 163 -6.75 -7.04 44.00
CA THR A 163 -7.70 -7.56 44.99
C THR A 163 -7.29 -8.96 45.46
N PHE A 164 -7.73 -9.39 46.65
CA PHE A 164 -7.44 -10.73 47.20
C PHE A 164 -7.65 -11.87 46.16
N GLY A 165 -8.61 -11.72 45.25
CA GLY A 165 -8.86 -12.65 44.14
C GLY A 165 -7.77 -12.71 43.06
N GLU A 166 -7.05 -11.62 42.80
CA GLU A 166 -5.99 -11.56 41.78
C GLU A 166 -4.65 -12.10 42.31
N ASN A 167 -4.35 -11.90 43.60
CA ASN A 167 -3.24 -12.57 44.29
C ASN A 167 -3.50 -14.07 44.44
N PHE A 168 -4.76 -14.46 44.69
CA PHE A 168 -5.17 -15.87 44.69
C PHE A 168 -5.02 -16.50 43.29
N TYR A 169 -5.40 -15.79 42.22
CA TYR A 169 -5.23 -16.24 40.83
C TYR A 169 -3.76 -16.39 40.42
N LYS A 170 -2.87 -15.44 40.77
CA LYS A 170 -1.43 -15.56 40.47
C LYS A 170 -0.76 -16.66 41.28
N THR A 171 -1.14 -16.85 42.54
CA THR A 171 -0.62 -17.94 43.38
C THR A 171 -1.13 -19.30 42.88
N LEU A 172 -2.39 -19.40 42.47
CA LEU A 172 -2.94 -20.58 41.80
C LEU A 172 -2.24 -20.87 40.47
N ARG A 173 -1.97 -19.84 39.65
CA ARG A 173 -1.35 -19.99 38.33
C ARG A 173 0.15 -20.32 38.42
N ALA A 174 0.86 -19.77 39.40
CA ALA A 174 2.25 -20.11 39.70
C ALA A 174 2.36 -21.53 40.28
N SER A 175 1.45 -21.91 41.19
CA SER A 175 1.34 -23.28 41.71
C SER A 175 0.94 -24.27 40.62
N TYR A 176 0.08 -23.86 39.68
CA TYR A 176 -0.34 -24.65 38.52
C TYR A 176 0.79 -24.87 37.51
N ARG A 177 1.63 -23.86 37.25
CA ARG A 177 2.82 -24.00 36.38
C ARG A 177 3.96 -24.78 37.02
N ALA A 178 4.00 -24.87 38.35
CA ALA A 178 4.96 -25.68 39.08
C ALA A 178 4.52 -27.15 39.23
N LEU A 179 3.30 -27.52 38.83
CA LEU A 179 2.84 -28.91 38.85
C LEU A 179 3.45 -29.71 37.69
N PRO A 180 3.89 -30.96 37.92
CA PRO A 180 4.36 -31.84 36.86
C PRO A 180 3.28 -32.05 35.77
N ASN A 181 3.69 -32.01 34.49
CA ASN A 181 2.80 -32.03 33.31
C ASN A 181 1.71 -33.12 33.28
N PHE A 182 1.83 -34.21 34.05
CA PHE A 182 0.82 -35.26 34.10
C PHE A 182 -0.40 -34.92 34.97
N LEU A 183 -0.28 -34.01 35.95
CA LEU A 183 -1.40 -33.55 36.80
C LEU A 183 -2.24 -32.45 36.13
N ILE A 184 -1.62 -31.66 35.25
CA ILE A 184 -2.25 -30.57 34.48
C ILE A 184 -3.20 -31.12 33.40
N ARG A 185 -2.95 -32.34 32.90
CA ARG A 185 -3.69 -32.91 31.75
C ARG A 185 -4.97 -33.66 32.10
N ARG A 186 -5.32 -33.86 33.39
CA ARG A 186 -6.55 -34.54 33.77
C ARG A 186 -7.11 -34.00 35.08
N GLY A 187 -8.04 -33.06 35.02
CA GLY A 187 -8.90 -32.81 36.17
C GLY A 187 -9.85 -31.61 36.06
N PRO A 188 -11.05 -31.69 36.65
CA PRO A 188 -12.08 -30.64 36.68
C PRO A 188 -11.63 -29.32 37.36
N LEU A 189 -10.47 -29.31 38.03
CA LEU A 189 -9.88 -28.13 38.66
C LEU A 189 -9.41 -27.05 37.68
N ALA A 190 -8.95 -27.43 36.47
CA ALA A 190 -8.52 -26.44 35.46
C ALA A 190 -9.69 -25.63 34.91
N VAL A 191 -10.82 -26.31 34.68
CA VAL A 191 -12.08 -25.71 34.21
C VAL A 191 -12.73 -24.83 35.29
N ALA A 192 -12.67 -25.25 36.56
CA ALA A 192 -13.18 -24.45 37.68
C ALA A 192 -12.37 -23.16 37.90
N ALA A 193 -11.04 -23.21 37.74
CA ALA A 193 -10.18 -22.03 37.87
C ALA A 193 -10.43 -20.99 36.76
N GLU A 194 -10.69 -21.45 35.53
CA GLU A 194 -10.91 -20.59 34.37
C GLU A 194 -12.32 -19.97 34.33
N LEU A 195 -13.34 -20.71 34.78
CA LEU A 195 -14.70 -20.20 34.96
C LEU A 195 -14.79 -19.18 36.10
N THR A 196 -14.06 -19.40 37.19
CA THR A 196 -14.00 -18.45 38.32
C THR A 196 -13.28 -17.16 37.93
N ALA A 197 -12.23 -17.24 37.10
CA ALA A 197 -11.52 -16.08 36.56
C ALA A 197 -12.38 -15.27 35.56
N ARG A 198 -13.22 -15.92 34.75
CA ARG A 198 -14.19 -15.25 33.85
C ARG A 198 -15.35 -14.62 34.61
N SER A 199 -15.87 -15.29 35.64
CA SER A 199 -17.02 -14.83 36.42
C SER A 199 -16.72 -13.63 37.34
N LEU A 200 -15.48 -13.50 37.83
CA LEU A 200 -15.12 -12.40 38.75
C LEU A 200 -14.59 -11.14 38.04
N PHE A 201 -14.12 -11.23 36.78
CA PHE A 201 -13.32 -10.14 36.17
C PHE A 201 -13.74 -9.74 34.74
N GLY A 202 -14.91 -10.14 34.25
CA GLY A 202 -15.45 -9.69 32.96
C GLY A 202 -15.76 -8.18 32.90
N GLY A 203 -15.99 -7.53 34.04
CA GLY A 203 -16.38 -6.11 34.12
C GLY A 203 -15.27 -5.10 34.42
N THR A 204 -14.09 -5.52 34.88
CA THR A 204 -13.08 -4.64 35.49
C THR A 204 -11.96 -4.17 34.56
N ARG A 205 -11.86 -4.71 33.33
CA ARG A 205 -10.88 -4.24 32.32
C ARG A 205 -11.21 -2.86 31.74
N LYS A 206 -12.46 -2.41 31.83
CA LYS A 206 -12.94 -1.12 31.31
C LYS A 206 -12.82 -0.02 32.37
N SER A 207 -13.19 -0.31 33.62
CA SER A 207 -13.26 0.69 34.70
C SER A 207 -11.90 1.19 35.23
N VAL A 208 -10.83 0.40 35.10
CA VAL A 208 -9.48 0.83 35.49
C VAL A 208 -8.84 1.69 34.40
N ARG A 209 -9.07 1.35 33.12
CA ARG A 209 -8.62 2.12 31.95
C ARG A 209 -9.26 3.51 31.90
N ASP A 210 -10.54 3.62 32.25
CA ASP A 210 -11.26 4.90 32.26
C ASP A 210 -10.90 5.77 33.48
N ARG A 211 -10.51 5.18 34.62
CA ARG A 211 -10.08 5.93 35.83
C ARG A 211 -8.65 6.47 35.73
N GLU A 212 -7.72 5.74 35.12
CA GLU A 212 -6.33 6.17 34.96
C GLU A 212 -6.19 7.30 33.92
N ILE A 213 -7.05 7.33 32.89
CA ILE A 213 -7.16 8.45 31.94
C ILE A 213 -7.72 9.70 32.64
N ALA A 214 -8.68 9.54 33.55
CA ALA A 214 -9.29 10.65 34.30
C ALA A 214 -8.36 11.28 35.36
N GLN A 215 -7.39 10.53 35.92
CA GLN A 215 -6.45 11.07 36.92
C GLN A 215 -5.17 11.68 36.32
N ALA A 216 -4.84 11.37 35.07
CA ALA A 216 -3.68 11.97 34.37
C ALA A 216 -4.02 13.30 33.65
N ILE A 217 -5.30 13.64 33.53
CA ILE A 217 -5.79 14.86 32.90
C ILE A 217 -6.28 15.80 34.00
N ALA A 218 -5.39 16.65 34.52
CA ALA A 218 -5.87 17.95 34.98
C ALA A 218 -6.34 18.70 33.72
N GLU A 219 -7.65 18.87 33.62
CA GLU A 219 -8.38 19.46 32.48
C GLU A 219 -7.63 20.65 31.86
N PRO A 220 -7.26 20.61 30.57
CA PRO A 220 -7.60 21.73 29.72
C PRO A 220 -9.10 21.61 29.46
N GLN A 221 -9.86 22.58 29.96
CA GLN A 221 -11.20 22.85 29.47
C GLN A 221 -11.13 22.82 27.94
N ILE A 222 -11.84 21.87 27.32
CA ILE A 222 -12.21 22.00 25.92
C ILE A 222 -13.19 23.16 25.91
N GLU A 223 -12.67 24.38 25.72
CA GLU A 223 -13.49 25.43 25.16
C GLU A 223 -14.00 24.87 23.84
N ALA A 224 -15.32 24.74 23.74
CA ALA A 224 -15.97 24.65 22.44
C ALA A 224 -15.32 25.73 21.56
N PRO A 225 -14.94 25.41 20.31
CA PRO A 225 -14.27 26.38 19.47
C PRO A 225 -15.08 27.67 19.53
N PRO A 226 -14.43 28.84 19.72
CA PRO A 226 -15.15 30.10 19.68
C PRO A 226 -16.00 30.06 18.41
N ASN A 227 -17.25 30.50 18.55
CA ASN A 227 -18.18 30.64 17.44
C ASN A 227 -17.63 31.78 16.56
N ASP A 228 -16.53 31.49 15.88
CA ASP A 228 -15.62 32.44 15.29
C ASP A 228 -15.90 32.37 13.80
N ALA A 229 -16.35 33.49 13.24
CA ALA A 229 -16.71 33.62 11.83
C ALA A 229 -15.59 33.13 10.89
N ARG A 230 -14.32 33.12 11.37
CA ARG A 230 -13.16 32.58 10.66
C ARG A 230 -13.21 31.06 10.42
N SER A 231 -13.79 30.27 11.33
CA SER A 231 -13.95 28.82 11.14
C SER A 231 -15.05 28.49 10.12
N ALA A 232 -16.06 29.36 10.02
CA ALA A 232 -17.11 29.26 9.01
C ALA A 232 -16.58 29.62 7.61
N ASP A 233 -15.75 30.66 7.51
CA ASP A 233 -15.10 31.06 6.25
C ASP A 233 -14.11 29.99 5.74
N HIS A 234 -13.29 29.40 6.62
CA HIS A 234 -12.36 28.32 6.25
C HIS A 234 -13.11 27.05 5.79
N ASN A 235 -14.20 26.69 6.47
CA ASN A 235 -15.10 25.60 6.03
C ASN A 235 -15.77 25.89 4.68
N LEU A 236 -16.08 27.16 4.39
CA LEU A 236 -16.67 27.57 3.11
C LEU A 236 -15.66 27.45 1.97
N GLU A 237 -14.41 27.85 2.18
CA GLU A 237 -13.34 27.71 1.19
C GLU A 237 -13.15 26.25 0.77
N PHE A 238 -13.12 25.31 1.71
CA PHE A 238 -12.97 23.89 1.36
C PHE A 238 -14.20 23.27 0.69
N ARG A 239 -15.39 23.61 1.17
CA ARG A 239 -16.63 23.19 0.49
C ARG A 239 -16.63 23.70 -0.95
N THR A 240 -16.07 24.89 -1.17
CA THR A 240 -15.87 25.46 -2.50
C THR A 240 -14.80 24.70 -3.29
N GLU A 241 -13.66 24.32 -2.70
CA GLU A 241 -12.63 23.47 -3.34
C GLU A 241 -13.20 22.11 -3.76
N PHE A 242 -13.89 21.41 -2.86
CA PHE A 242 -14.54 20.13 -3.15
C PHE A 242 -15.55 20.27 -4.28
N TYR A 243 -16.38 21.32 -4.25
CA TYR A 243 -17.35 21.57 -5.32
C TYR A 243 -16.67 21.88 -6.66
N LYS A 244 -15.57 22.65 -6.66
CA LYS A 244 -14.75 22.90 -7.85
C LYS A 244 -14.14 21.62 -8.40
N GLU A 245 -13.63 20.74 -7.54
CA GLU A 245 -13.12 19.42 -7.94
C GLU A 245 -14.23 18.58 -8.58
N ALA A 246 -15.40 18.50 -7.94
CA ALA A 246 -16.56 17.78 -8.48
C ALA A 246 -17.00 18.32 -9.86
N LEU A 247 -17.02 19.65 -10.03
CA LEU A 247 -17.27 20.28 -11.33
C LEU A 247 -16.20 19.91 -12.37
N SER A 248 -14.93 19.89 -11.98
CA SER A 248 -13.83 19.51 -12.87
C SER A 248 -13.95 18.05 -13.33
N VAL A 249 -14.27 17.13 -12.41
CA VAL A 249 -14.52 15.71 -12.72
C VAL A 249 -15.74 15.57 -13.62
N SER A 250 -16.79 16.37 -13.39
CA SER A 250 -17.96 16.43 -14.28
C SER A 250 -17.61 16.95 -15.67
N ALA A 251 -16.61 17.81 -15.80
CA ALA A 251 -16.08 18.29 -17.08
C ALA A 251 -15.08 17.31 -17.74
N GLY A 252 -14.87 16.13 -17.15
CA GLY A 252 -14.00 15.08 -17.68
C GLY A 252 -12.58 15.07 -17.11
N ALA A 253 -12.28 15.87 -16.07
CA ALA A 253 -11.02 15.75 -15.35
C ALA A 253 -10.89 14.37 -14.70
N ARG A 254 -9.66 13.86 -14.69
CA ARG A 254 -9.31 12.55 -14.16
C ARG A 254 -8.22 12.70 -13.11
N ASP A 255 -8.15 11.75 -12.19
CA ASP A 255 -7.03 11.65 -11.26
C ASP A 255 -5.73 11.36 -12.02
N SER A 256 -4.59 11.82 -11.50
CA SER A 256 -3.28 11.56 -12.09
C SER A 256 -2.95 10.06 -12.18
N ASN A 257 -3.56 9.24 -11.32
CA ASN A 257 -3.41 7.79 -11.34
C ASN A 257 -4.47 7.09 -12.23
N TYR A 258 -5.35 7.82 -12.92
CA TYR A 258 -6.37 7.21 -13.77
C TYR A 258 -5.73 6.41 -14.91
N ALA A 259 -6.17 5.15 -15.05
CA ALA A 259 -5.76 4.28 -16.13
C ALA A 259 -6.97 3.76 -16.93
N PRO A 260 -6.88 3.69 -18.27
CA PRO A 260 -7.90 3.11 -19.13
C PRO A 260 -7.73 1.59 -19.22
N LEU A 261 -8.71 0.89 -19.81
CA LEU A 261 -8.58 -0.52 -20.14
C LEU A 261 -7.44 -0.73 -21.16
N PRO A 262 -6.43 -1.59 -20.89
CA PRO A 262 -5.41 -1.93 -21.88
C PRO A 262 -6.02 -2.73 -23.03
N ILE A 263 -5.43 -2.59 -24.21
CA ILE A 263 -5.84 -3.36 -25.38
C ILE A 263 -5.27 -4.78 -25.35
N ALA A 264 -4.01 -4.90 -24.93
CA ALA A 264 -3.37 -6.20 -24.80
C ALA A 264 -3.76 -6.83 -23.46
N ARG A 265 -4.04 -8.13 -23.50
CA ARG A 265 -4.16 -8.96 -22.30
C ARG A 265 -2.79 -9.12 -21.65
N THR A 266 -2.79 -9.21 -20.33
CA THR A 266 -1.57 -9.47 -19.57
C THR A 266 -1.14 -10.92 -19.76
N SER A 267 0.08 -11.13 -20.27
CA SER A 267 0.73 -12.43 -20.25
C SER A 267 1.47 -12.61 -18.93
N VAL A 268 1.50 -13.83 -18.39
CA VAL A 268 2.15 -14.07 -17.11
C VAL A 268 3.01 -15.32 -17.16
N ALA A 269 4.20 -15.27 -16.55
CA ALA A 269 5.07 -16.43 -16.45
C ALA A 269 4.46 -17.51 -15.55
N GLU A 270 4.66 -18.79 -15.91
CA GLU A 270 4.09 -19.94 -15.22
C GLU A 270 4.53 -20.07 -13.75
N ASP A 271 5.68 -19.52 -13.41
CA ASP A 271 6.26 -19.57 -12.07
C ASP A 271 5.72 -18.49 -11.11
N ASN A 272 4.84 -17.60 -11.58
CA ASN A 272 4.22 -16.57 -10.74
C ASN A 272 3.20 -17.16 -9.76
N ALA A 273 3.00 -16.45 -8.64
CA ALA A 273 1.91 -16.74 -7.74
C ALA A 273 0.55 -16.52 -8.42
N HIS A 274 -0.42 -17.36 -8.03
CA HIS A 274 -1.81 -17.25 -8.40
C HIS A 274 -2.53 -16.22 -7.54
N VAL A 275 -2.96 -15.13 -8.18
CA VAL A 275 -3.69 -14.06 -7.50
C VAL A 275 -5.18 -14.43 -7.44
N LEU A 276 -5.69 -14.62 -6.23
CA LEU A 276 -7.09 -14.88 -5.93
C LEU A 276 -7.71 -13.65 -5.26
N ALA A 277 -8.93 -13.26 -5.62
CA ALA A 277 -9.62 -12.15 -4.97
C ALA A 277 -10.80 -12.63 -4.14
N PHE A 278 -10.95 -12.14 -2.91
CA PHE A 278 -12.18 -12.33 -2.16
C PHE A 278 -13.36 -11.69 -2.90
N TYR A 279 -14.52 -12.33 -2.88
CA TYR A 279 -15.69 -11.90 -3.64
C TYR A 279 -16.93 -11.83 -2.74
N LEU A 280 -17.55 -10.66 -2.68
CA LEU A 280 -18.76 -10.40 -1.93
C LEU A 280 -20.00 -10.66 -2.80
N PRO A 281 -20.85 -11.64 -2.46
CA PRO A 281 -22.04 -11.97 -3.25
C PRO A 281 -23.23 -11.02 -3.01
N GLN A 282 -23.09 -9.97 -2.20
CA GLN A 282 -24.21 -9.22 -1.63
C GLN A 282 -25.03 -8.38 -2.63
N PHE A 283 -24.45 -7.94 -3.76
CA PHE A 283 -25.02 -6.94 -4.70
C PHE A 283 -26.25 -7.42 -5.50
N HIS A 284 -27.24 -7.99 -4.81
CA HIS A 284 -28.57 -8.33 -5.27
C HIS A 284 -29.54 -8.32 -4.07
N PRO A 285 -30.80 -7.91 -4.26
CA PRO A 285 -31.80 -7.97 -3.21
C PRO A 285 -32.22 -9.42 -2.93
N PHE A 286 -32.53 -9.72 -1.67
CA PHE A 286 -33.09 -10.98 -1.23
C PHE A 286 -34.00 -10.77 0.00
N PRO A 287 -34.92 -11.71 0.31
CA PRO A 287 -36.03 -11.46 1.23
C PRO A 287 -35.62 -10.98 2.63
N GLU A 288 -34.60 -11.56 3.22
CA GLU A 288 -34.18 -11.24 4.58
C GLU A 288 -33.51 -9.86 4.64
N ASN A 289 -32.69 -9.48 3.65
CA ASN A 289 -32.17 -8.11 3.59
C ASN A 289 -33.27 -7.08 3.34
N ASP A 290 -34.26 -7.41 2.53
CA ASP A 290 -35.42 -6.53 2.30
C ASP A 290 -36.21 -6.30 3.60
N GLU A 291 -36.33 -7.34 4.45
CA GLU A 291 -36.95 -7.26 5.77
C GLU A 291 -36.12 -6.43 6.76
N TRP A 292 -34.79 -6.61 6.78
CA TRP A 292 -33.91 -5.98 7.76
C TRP A 292 -33.55 -4.53 7.42
N TRP A 293 -33.40 -4.20 6.14
CA TRP A 293 -32.81 -2.93 5.68
C TRP A 293 -33.73 -2.13 4.75
N GLY A 294 -34.89 -2.69 4.42
CA GLY A 294 -35.85 -2.10 3.50
C GLY A 294 -35.78 -2.71 2.11
N ARG A 295 -36.92 -2.68 1.42
CA ARG A 295 -37.10 -3.31 0.11
C ARG A 295 -36.08 -2.83 -0.92
N GLY A 296 -35.42 -3.79 -1.58
CA GLY A 296 -34.44 -3.55 -2.63
C GLY A 296 -33.03 -3.28 -2.12
N PHE A 297 -32.74 -3.57 -0.85
CA PHE A 297 -31.44 -3.25 -0.27
C PHE A 297 -30.30 -4.02 -0.95
N THR A 298 -29.25 -3.29 -1.30
CA THR A 298 -27.92 -3.78 -1.69
C THR A 298 -26.88 -2.85 -1.08
N GLU A 299 -25.60 -3.23 -1.10
CA GLU A 299 -24.50 -2.39 -0.63
C GLU A 299 -24.44 -1.04 -1.36
N TRP A 300 -24.96 -0.96 -2.60
CA TRP A 300 -25.08 0.30 -3.33
C TRP A 300 -25.87 1.38 -2.58
N THR A 301 -26.84 0.99 -1.75
CA THR A 301 -27.60 1.91 -0.89
C THR A 301 -26.69 2.65 0.09
N ASN A 302 -25.66 1.97 0.61
CA ASN A 302 -24.70 2.56 1.54
C ASN A 302 -23.59 3.32 0.81
N VAL A 303 -23.09 2.77 -0.28
CA VAL A 303 -22.02 3.39 -1.10
C VAL A 303 -22.48 4.72 -1.69
N SER A 304 -23.68 4.78 -2.26
CA SER A 304 -24.17 5.98 -2.96
C SER A 304 -24.48 7.17 -2.06
N LYS A 305 -24.75 6.94 -0.77
CA LYS A 305 -25.04 8.00 0.22
C LYS A 305 -23.81 8.43 1.04
N ALA A 306 -22.65 7.80 0.84
CA ALA A 306 -21.43 8.15 1.56
C ALA A 306 -20.94 9.54 1.15
N VAL A 307 -20.37 10.29 2.10
CA VAL A 307 -19.84 11.64 1.86
C VAL A 307 -18.46 11.81 2.51
N PRO A 308 -17.59 12.67 1.95
CA PRO A 308 -16.30 12.98 2.57
C PRO A 308 -16.47 13.52 4.00
N GLN A 309 -15.62 13.02 4.90
CA GLN A 309 -15.60 13.47 6.30
C GLN A 309 -14.47 14.49 6.57
N PHE A 310 -13.45 14.53 5.73
CA PHE A 310 -12.24 15.36 5.86
C PHE A 310 -11.61 15.63 4.49
N LYS A 311 -10.69 16.58 4.41
CA LYS A 311 -10.02 16.99 3.16
C LYS A 311 -9.26 15.82 2.53
N GLY A 312 -9.48 15.61 1.22
CA GLY A 312 -8.89 14.50 0.47
C GLY A 312 -9.56 13.14 0.66
N HIS A 313 -10.60 13.03 1.51
CA HIS A 313 -11.32 11.79 1.72
C HIS A 313 -12.15 11.40 0.48
N TYR A 314 -11.80 10.30 -0.17
CA TYR A 314 -12.47 9.83 -1.38
C TYR A 314 -13.82 9.14 -1.09
N GLN A 315 -14.88 9.95 -1.02
CA GLN A 315 -16.29 9.51 -0.97
C GLN A 315 -17.19 10.48 -1.76
N PRO A 316 -18.34 10.03 -2.29
CA PRO A 316 -18.71 8.64 -2.49
C PRO A 316 -17.76 7.96 -3.50
N ARG A 317 -17.50 6.68 -3.30
CA ARG A 317 -16.81 5.84 -4.28
C ARG A 317 -17.80 5.38 -5.32
N LEU A 318 -17.55 5.70 -6.59
CA LEU A 318 -18.51 5.50 -7.68
C LEU A 318 -17.97 4.50 -8.70
N PRO A 319 -18.76 3.49 -9.10
CA PRO A 319 -18.33 2.46 -10.05
C PRO A 319 -18.03 3.05 -11.44
N GLY A 320 -17.06 2.43 -12.10
CA GLY A 320 -16.65 2.72 -13.47
C GLY A 320 -17.54 2.00 -14.49
N GLU A 321 -16.98 1.12 -15.32
CA GLU A 321 -17.73 0.54 -16.45
C GLU A 321 -18.89 -0.37 -16.04
N LEU A 322 -18.83 -1.02 -14.87
CA LEU A 322 -19.84 -1.99 -14.43
C LEU A 322 -21.09 -1.32 -13.86
N GLY A 323 -21.00 -0.02 -13.50
CA GLY A 323 -22.09 0.72 -12.88
C GLY A 323 -22.57 0.12 -11.54
N PHE A 324 -23.74 0.57 -11.09
CA PHE A 324 -24.43 0.01 -9.91
C PHE A 324 -25.14 -1.29 -10.30
N TYR A 325 -24.35 -2.35 -10.48
CA TYR A 325 -24.83 -3.62 -11.04
C TYR A 325 -25.68 -4.46 -10.08
N ASP A 326 -26.34 -5.49 -10.63
CA ASP A 326 -27.12 -6.49 -9.91
C ASP A 326 -26.61 -7.91 -10.24
N LEU A 327 -26.17 -8.66 -9.23
CA LEU A 327 -25.58 -10.00 -9.39
C LEU A 327 -26.60 -11.11 -9.74
N ARG A 328 -27.88 -10.77 -9.91
CA ARG A 328 -28.85 -11.68 -10.56
C ARG A 328 -28.61 -11.79 -12.06
N LEU A 329 -27.88 -10.83 -12.64
CA LEU A 329 -27.54 -10.80 -14.06
C LEU A 329 -26.19 -11.51 -14.28
N SER A 330 -26.19 -12.62 -15.01
CA SER A 330 -24.98 -13.40 -15.31
C SER A 330 -23.95 -12.59 -16.10
N ASP A 331 -24.38 -11.67 -16.96
CA ASP A 331 -23.50 -10.85 -17.80
C ASP A 331 -22.55 -9.98 -16.98
N VAL A 332 -22.99 -9.57 -15.78
CA VAL A 332 -22.13 -8.82 -14.83
C VAL A 332 -20.98 -9.70 -14.38
N MET A 333 -21.26 -10.92 -13.91
CA MET A 333 -20.21 -11.86 -13.50
C MET A 333 -19.31 -12.26 -14.67
N ALA A 334 -19.89 -12.48 -15.86
CA ALA A 334 -19.12 -12.76 -17.08
C ALA A 334 -18.12 -11.64 -17.38
N ARG A 335 -18.55 -10.37 -17.29
CA ARG A 335 -17.66 -9.22 -17.49
C ARG A 335 -16.62 -9.08 -16.37
N GLN A 336 -16.98 -9.34 -15.12
CA GLN A 336 -16.03 -9.38 -14.00
C GLN A 336 -14.93 -10.44 -14.23
N PHE A 337 -15.30 -11.64 -14.66
CA PHE A 337 -14.34 -12.70 -14.98
C PHE A 337 -13.49 -12.36 -16.22
N GLU A 338 -14.05 -11.66 -17.21
CA GLU A 338 -13.29 -11.17 -18.35
C GLU A 338 -12.20 -10.19 -17.91
N LEU A 339 -12.57 -9.19 -17.09
CA LEU A 339 -11.63 -8.23 -16.52
C LEU A 339 -10.57 -8.92 -15.65
N ALA A 340 -10.99 -9.83 -14.77
CA ALA A 340 -10.09 -10.61 -13.93
C ALA A 340 -9.03 -11.33 -14.78
N ARG A 341 -9.44 -12.08 -15.82
CA ARG A 341 -8.51 -12.73 -16.76
C ARG A 341 -7.61 -11.73 -17.49
N HIS A 342 -8.16 -10.60 -17.92
CA HIS A 342 -7.43 -9.59 -18.70
C HIS A 342 -6.21 -9.03 -17.96
N PHE A 343 -6.33 -8.88 -16.65
CA PHE A 343 -5.29 -8.32 -15.77
C PHE A 343 -4.56 -9.37 -14.91
N GLY A 344 -4.91 -10.65 -15.05
CA GLY A 344 -4.22 -11.73 -14.36
C GLY A 344 -4.69 -12.00 -12.93
N VAL A 345 -5.95 -11.75 -12.59
CA VAL A 345 -6.60 -12.38 -11.45
C VAL A 345 -7.09 -13.76 -11.90
N GLN A 346 -6.71 -14.82 -11.19
CA GLN A 346 -6.84 -16.21 -11.64
C GLN A 346 -8.00 -16.97 -11.00
N GLY A 347 -8.63 -16.42 -9.98
CA GLY A 347 -9.82 -17.01 -9.39
C GLY A 347 -10.43 -16.14 -8.31
N PHE A 348 -11.67 -16.45 -7.94
CA PHE A 348 -12.37 -15.76 -6.86
C PHE A 348 -12.62 -16.67 -5.66
N CYS A 349 -12.48 -16.11 -4.47
CA CYS A 349 -12.84 -16.75 -3.21
C CYS A 349 -14.16 -16.14 -2.72
N PHE A 350 -15.28 -16.78 -3.06
CA PHE A 350 -16.61 -16.27 -2.71
C PHE A 350 -16.86 -16.42 -1.21
N HIS A 351 -17.39 -15.38 -0.59
CA HIS A 351 -17.95 -15.52 0.75
C HIS A 351 -19.16 -16.45 0.71
N TYR A 352 -19.12 -17.48 1.54
CA TYR A 352 -20.15 -18.48 1.69
C TYR A 352 -20.82 -18.32 3.06
N TYR A 353 -22.15 -18.17 3.06
CA TYR A 353 -22.94 -17.91 4.26
C TYR A 353 -23.88 -19.06 4.54
N TRP A 354 -23.61 -19.77 5.63
CA TRP A 354 -24.42 -20.88 6.13
C TRP A 354 -24.82 -20.63 7.58
N PHE A 355 -26.10 -20.80 7.88
CA PHE A 355 -26.69 -20.55 9.19
C PHE A 355 -27.55 -21.72 9.65
N GLY A 356 -26.94 -22.89 9.89
CA GLY A 356 -27.64 -23.99 10.54
C GLY A 356 -28.68 -24.73 9.68
N GLY A 357 -28.49 -24.76 8.36
CA GLY A 357 -29.46 -25.33 7.40
C GLY A 357 -30.02 -24.33 6.38
N LYS A 358 -29.71 -23.05 6.56
CA LYS A 358 -30.13 -21.97 5.66
C LYS A 358 -28.91 -21.30 5.05
N ARG A 359 -28.89 -21.20 3.72
CA ARG A 359 -27.94 -20.37 2.97
C ARG A 359 -28.53 -18.99 2.77
N LEU A 360 -27.68 -17.98 2.77
CA LEU A 360 -28.02 -16.61 2.38
C LEU A 360 -26.99 -16.14 1.35
N LEU A 361 -27.37 -15.16 0.51
CA LEU A 361 -26.51 -14.60 -0.55
C LEU A 361 -25.99 -15.64 -1.55
N GLU A 362 -26.62 -16.80 -1.66
CA GLU A 362 -26.12 -17.94 -2.44
C GLU A 362 -26.27 -17.75 -3.95
N ARG A 363 -27.20 -16.88 -4.39
CA ARG A 363 -27.65 -16.81 -5.78
C ARG A 363 -26.53 -16.64 -6.82
N PRO A 364 -25.49 -15.80 -6.62
CA PRO A 364 -24.40 -15.69 -7.60
C PRO A 364 -23.63 -17.01 -7.76
N VAL A 365 -23.31 -17.69 -6.65
CA VAL A 365 -22.59 -18.97 -6.67
C VAL A 365 -23.46 -20.10 -7.22
N GLU A 366 -24.77 -20.10 -6.93
CA GLU A 366 -25.71 -21.05 -7.54
C GLU A 366 -25.83 -20.86 -9.05
N THR A 367 -25.86 -19.61 -9.50
CA THR A 367 -25.90 -19.28 -10.93
C THR A 367 -24.62 -19.76 -11.62
N LEU A 368 -23.47 -19.57 -10.99
CA LEU A 368 -22.19 -20.10 -11.46
C LEU A 368 -22.23 -21.64 -11.57
N LEU A 369 -22.67 -22.33 -10.52
CA LEU A 369 -22.73 -23.80 -10.46
C LEU A 369 -23.70 -24.40 -11.50
N ALA A 370 -24.85 -23.75 -11.73
CA ALA A 370 -25.85 -24.21 -12.68
C ALA A 370 -25.49 -23.92 -14.15
N SER A 371 -24.62 -22.95 -14.39
CA SER A 371 -24.29 -22.51 -15.75
C SER A 371 -23.29 -23.42 -16.45
N LYS A 372 -23.52 -23.63 -17.75
CA LYS A 372 -22.56 -24.22 -18.70
C LYS A 372 -22.03 -23.19 -19.69
N ASP A 373 -22.33 -21.92 -19.48
CA ASP A 373 -21.82 -20.83 -20.30
C ASP A 373 -20.30 -20.68 -20.09
N GLU A 374 -19.55 -20.72 -21.19
CA GLU A 374 -18.11 -20.56 -21.20
C GLU A 374 -17.68 -19.19 -20.65
N SER A 375 -18.53 -18.17 -20.78
CA SER A 375 -18.26 -16.84 -20.20
C SER A 375 -18.11 -16.90 -18.67
N LEU A 376 -18.79 -17.86 -18.02
CA LEU A 376 -18.76 -18.15 -16.59
C LEU A 376 -17.79 -19.29 -16.21
N ASN A 377 -16.90 -19.70 -17.12
CA ASN A 377 -15.87 -20.70 -16.85
C ASN A 377 -14.64 -20.11 -16.13
N PHE A 378 -14.80 -19.72 -14.86
CA PHE A 378 -13.74 -19.07 -14.07
C PHE A 378 -13.45 -19.84 -12.78
N PRO A 379 -12.16 -20.01 -12.39
CA PRO A 379 -11.82 -20.74 -11.17
C PRO A 379 -12.36 -20.07 -9.91
N PHE A 380 -12.82 -20.87 -8.95
CA PHE A 380 -13.34 -20.34 -7.69
C PHE A 380 -13.09 -21.27 -6.49
N CYS A 381 -13.08 -20.69 -5.29
CA CYS A 381 -13.16 -21.41 -4.01
C CYS A 381 -14.09 -20.66 -3.06
N LEU A 382 -14.30 -21.19 -1.86
CA LEU A 382 -15.23 -20.61 -0.87
C LEU A 382 -14.51 -20.23 0.42
N CYS A 383 -14.92 -19.10 0.99
CA CYS A 383 -14.60 -18.68 2.35
C CYS A 383 -15.85 -18.72 3.20
N TRP A 384 -15.93 -19.66 4.14
CA TRP A 384 -17.06 -19.74 5.06
C TRP A 384 -16.99 -18.58 6.06
N ALA A 385 -17.91 -17.63 5.91
CA ALA A 385 -18.16 -16.55 6.85
C ALA A 385 -18.88 -17.11 8.08
N ASN A 386 -18.14 -17.80 8.94
CA ASN A 386 -18.66 -18.64 10.02
C ASN A 386 -19.11 -17.85 11.27
N GLU A 387 -19.36 -16.54 11.13
CA GLU A 387 -19.82 -15.68 12.23
C GLU A 387 -21.32 -15.36 12.20
N ASN A 388 -21.88 -15.07 13.37
CA ASN A 388 -23.26 -14.60 13.49
C ASN A 388 -23.47 -13.33 12.67
N TRP A 389 -24.60 -13.25 11.98
CA TRP A 389 -25.02 -12.01 11.34
C TRP A 389 -25.70 -11.15 12.40
N THR A 390 -25.11 -10.00 12.72
CA THR A 390 -25.70 -9.02 13.64
C THR A 390 -26.00 -7.71 12.91
N ARG A 391 -26.84 -6.85 13.49
CA ARG A 391 -27.02 -5.47 13.00
C ARG A 391 -25.76 -4.63 13.29
N ARG A 392 -24.64 -4.96 12.64
CA ARG A 392 -23.39 -4.16 12.73
C ARG A 392 -23.48 -2.84 11.95
N TRP A 393 -24.42 -2.76 11.02
CA TRP A 393 -24.53 -1.72 9.99
C TRP A 393 -25.29 -0.46 10.43
N ASP A 394 -25.98 -0.52 11.57
CA ASP A 394 -26.73 0.60 12.17
C ASP A 394 -26.24 0.97 13.60
N GLY A 395 -25.18 0.32 14.08
CA GLY A 395 -24.64 0.55 15.43
C GLY A 395 -25.34 -0.20 16.57
N ALA A 396 -26.26 -1.14 16.28
CA ALA A 396 -26.90 -1.99 17.27
C ALA A 396 -26.19 -3.36 17.42
N GLU A 397 -25.00 -3.36 18.05
CA GLU A 397 -24.11 -4.54 18.17
C GLU A 397 -24.74 -5.79 18.82
N HIS A 398 -25.86 -5.63 19.54
CA HIS A 398 -26.44 -6.68 20.38
C HIS A 398 -27.60 -7.46 19.75
N GLU A 399 -28.10 -7.06 18.57
CA GLU A 399 -29.19 -7.79 17.90
C GLU A 399 -28.63 -8.76 16.85
N VAL A 400 -28.70 -10.06 17.15
CA VAL A 400 -28.33 -11.12 16.21
C VAL A 400 -29.49 -11.37 15.25
N LEU A 401 -29.30 -11.04 13.98
CA LEU A 401 -30.25 -11.28 12.89
C LEU A 401 -30.30 -12.77 12.52
N MET A 402 -29.14 -13.44 12.50
CA MET A 402 -29.03 -14.86 12.18
C MET A 402 -27.86 -15.50 12.95
N LYS A 403 -28.15 -16.60 13.68
CA LYS A 403 -27.19 -17.31 14.53
C LYS A 403 -26.54 -18.49 13.80
N GLN A 404 -25.31 -18.82 14.18
CA GLN A 404 -24.61 -20.06 13.85
C GLN A 404 -24.32 -20.83 15.15
N ASP A 405 -24.60 -22.14 15.16
CA ASP A 405 -24.59 -22.99 16.37
C ASP A 405 -23.34 -23.89 16.45
N HIS A 406 -22.65 -24.13 15.32
CA HIS A 406 -21.36 -24.85 15.24
C HIS A 406 -21.36 -26.20 15.99
N SER A 407 -22.45 -26.96 15.92
CA SER A 407 -22.50 -28.34 16.44
C SER A 407 -21.84 -29.32 15.47
N ASP A 408 -21.51 -30.53 15.95
CA ASP A 408 -20.97 -31.59 15.09
C ASP A 408 -21.93 -31.91 13.92
N GLU A 409 -23.23 -31.99 14.19
CA GLU A 409 -24.26 -32.18 13.17
C GLU A 409 -24.28 -31.02 12.18
N ASP A 410 -24.07 -29.79 12.64
CA ASP A 410 -23.97 -28.64 11.74
C ASP A 410 -22.72 -28.71 10.86
N HIS A 411 -21.57 -29.11 11.42
CA HIS A 411 -20.35 -29.34 10.65
C HIS A 411 -20.52 -30.40 9.56
N GLU A 412 -21.27 -31.47 9.84
CA GLU A 412 -21.64 -32.45 8.82
C GLU A 412 -22.50 -31.83 7.71
N ARG A 413 -23.55 -31.09 8.08
CA ARG A 413 -24.47 -30.46 7.11
C ARG A 413 -23.78 -29.42 6.24
N VAL A 414 -22.89 -28.61 6.81
CA VAL A 414 -22.06 -27.65 6.06
C VAL A 414 -21.22 -28.40 5.03
N PHE A 415 -20.55 -29.48 5.43
CA PHE A 415 -19.76 -30.27 4.50
C PHE A 415 -20.61 -30.85 3.36
N ASP A 416 -21.78 -31.41 3.69
CA ASP A 416 -22.68 -32.01 2.70
C ASP A 416 -23.16 -30.97 1.68
N ASP A 417 -23.41 -29.73 2.11
CA ASP A 417 -23.70 -28.63 1.20
C ASP A 417 -22.48 -28.22 0.38
N LEU A 418 -21.29 -28.12 0.99
CA LEU A 418 -20.05 -27.74 0.31
C LEU A 418 -19.65 -28.74 -0.79
N LEU A 419 -19.97 -30.03 -0.60
CA LEU A 419 -19.55 -31.13 -1.48
C LEU A 419 -19.95 -30.92 -2.95
N ARG A 420 -21.09 -30.26 -3.23
CA ARG A 420 -21.50 -29.99 -4.62
C ARG A 420 -20.59 -28.98 -5.31
N TYR A 421 -20.05 -28.01 -4.58
CA TYR A 421 -19.08 -27.06 -5.12
C TYR A 421 -17.72 -27.74 -5.31
N PHE A 422 -17.31 -28.60 -4.36
CA PHE A 422 -16.07 -29.38 -4.47
C PHE A 422 -16.04 -30.33 -5.66
N ARG A 423 -17.20 -30.72 -6.19
CA ARG A 423 -17.33 -31.54 -7.40
C ARG A 423 -17.26 -30.74 -8.70
N ASP A 424 -17.38 -29.41 -8.64
CA ASP A 424 -17.28 -28.57 -9.83
C ASP A 424 -15.84 -28.60 -10.38
N PRO A 425 -15.63 -28.81 -11.69
CA PRO A 425 -14.29 -28.84 -12.28
C PRO A 425 -13.54 -27.50 -12.14
N ARG A 426 -14.26 -26.38 -12.01
CA ARG A 426 -13.68 -25.03 -11.83
C ARG A 426 -13.21 -24.77 -10.40
N TYR A 427 -13.53 -25.64 -9.44
CA TYR A 427 -13.15 -25.44 -8.05
C TYR A 427 -11.63 -25.48 -7.87
N ILE A 428 -11.06 -24.52 -7.14
CA ILE A 428 -9.61 -24.42 -6.92
C ILE A 428 -9.17 -25.53 -5.97
N ARG A 429 -8.07 -26.20 -6.34
CA ARG A 429 -7.52 -27.36 -5.62
C ARG A 429 -6.01 -27.22 -5.44
N ILE A 430 -5.51 -27.70 -4.30
CA ILE A 430 -4.07 -27.88 -4.02
C ILE A 430 -3.84 -29.38 -3.93
N ASP A 431 -2.95 -29.93 -4.77
CA ASP A 431 -2.71 -31.38 -4.90
C ASP A 431 -3.99 -32.21 -5.05
N GLY A 432 -4.94 -31.69 -5.82
CA GLY A 432 -6.25 -32.31 -6.06
C GLY A 432 -7.26 -32.16 -4.91
N LYS A 433 -6.87 -31.65 -3.73
CA LYS A 433 -7.76 -31.41 -2.59
C LYS A 433 -8.47 -30.06 -2.75
N PRO A 434 -9.81 -29.98 -2.63
CA PRO A 434 -10.53 -28.71 -2.68
C PRO A 434 -10.10 -27.76 -1.57
N LEU A 435 -9.76 -26.53 -1.93
CA LEU A 435 -9.37 -25.48 -0.98
C LEU A 435 -10.62 -24.81 -0.40
N VAL A 436 -10.73 -24.76 0.92
CA VAL A 436 -11.77 -24.00 1.63
C VAL A 436 -11.14 -23.14 2.71
N VAL A 437 -11.55 -21.87 2.76
CA VAL A 437 -11.14 -20.91 3.80
C VAL A 437 -12.21 -20.89 4.89
N VAL A 438 -11.79 -20.91 6.16
CA VAL A 438 -12.67 -20.67 7.32
C VAL A 438 -12.29 -19.33 7.94
N TYR A 439 -13.23 -18.39 7.97
CA TYR A 439 -12.93 -16.99 8.34
C TYR A 439 -12.43 -16.87 9.79
N ARG A 440 -13.14 -17.44 10.77
CA ARG A 440 -12.82 -17.36 12.20
C ARG A 440 -12.87 -18.74 12.85
N PRO A 441 -11.87 -19.61 12.64
CA PRO A 441 -11.92 -20.98 13.17
C PRO A 441 -12.09 -21.04 14.70
N LEU A 442 -11.51 -20.08 15.45
CA LEU A 442 -11.52 -20.09 16.91
C LEU A 442 -12.87 -19.84 17.60
N ILE A 443 -13.93 -19.48 16.85
CA ILE A 443 -15.28 -19.38 17.44
C ILE A 443 -15.99 -20.74 17.48
N VAL A 444 -15.47 -21.73 16.76
CA VAL A 444 -15.99 -23.11 16.77
C VAL A 444 -15.50 -23.80 18.05
N THR A 445 -16.45 -24.30 18.84
CA THR A 445 -16.14 -25.00 20.10
C THR A 445 -15.68 -26.42 19.74
N ASN A 446 -14.35 -26.63 19.61
CA ASN A 446 -13.69 -27.85 19.10
C ASN A 446 -13.52 -27.91 17.57
N VAL A 447 -12.76 -26.95 17.05
CA VAL A 447 -12.46 -26.82 15.62
C VAL A 447 -11.66 -28.01 15.06
N GLU A 448 -10.86 -28.68 15.90
CA GLU A 448 -10.11 -29.88 15.53
C GLU A 448 -11.07 -31.02 15.15
N LYS A 449 -12.14 -31.19 15.93
CA LYS A 449 -13.17 -32.18 15.63
C LYS A 449 -13.94 -31.84 14.34
N MET A 450 -14.20 -30.55 14.07
CA MET A 450 -14.75 -30.14 12.78
C MET A 450 -13.82 -30.55 11.62
N ALA A 451 -12.51 -30.31 11.76
CA ALA A 451 -11.53 -30.71 10.76
C ALA A 451 -11.52 -32.24 10.55
N GLU A 452 -11.55 -33.02 11.64
CA GLU A 452 -11.65 -34.49 11.58
C GLU A 452 -12.93 -34.96 10.85
N ILE A 453 -14.08 -34.37 11.16
CA ILE A 453 -15.36 -34.65 10.50
C ILE A 453 -15.25 -34.39 9.00
N TRP A 454 -14.73 -33.22 8.60
CA TRP A 454 -14.63 -32.86 7.18
C TRP A 454 -13.63 -33.74 6.43
N ARG A 455 -12.53 -34.16 7.05
CA ARG A 455 -11.57 -35.10 6.47
C ARG A 455 -12.19 -36.47 6.23
N ARG A 456 -12.92 -36.99 7.23
CA ARG A 456 -13.66 -38.25 7.12
C ARG A 456 -14.69 -38.17 6.00
N LYS A 457 -15.55 -37.15 5.98
CA LYS A 457 -16.58 -36.99 4.96
C LYS A 457 -16.00 -36.77 3.55
N ALA A 458 -14.85 -36.11 3.42
CA ALA A 458 -14.14 -36.01 2.15
C ALA A 458 -13.71 -37.38 1.62
N ALA A 459 -13.15 -38.23 2.48
CA ALA A 459 -12.79 -39.60 2.11
C ALA A 459 -14.02 -40.44 1.74
N GLU A 460 -15.09 -40.37 2.52
CA GLU A 460 -16.37 -41.05 2.24
C GLU A 460 -17.00 -40.61 0.91
N ALA A 461 -16.83 -39.34 0.55
CA ALA A 461 -17.30 -38.78 -0.71
C ALA A 461 -16.39 -39.07 -1.92
N GLY A 462 -15.27 -39.79 -1.73
CA GLY A 462 -14.31 -40.14 -2.77
C GLY A 462 -13.36 -39.01 -3.18
N LEU A 463 -13.21 -37.96 -2.37
CA LEU A 463 -12.24 -36.90 -2.60
C LEU A 463 -10.85 -37.32 -2.08
N PRO A 464 -9.74 -36.83 -2.67
CA PRO A 464 -8.38 -37.11 -2.20
C PRO A 464 -8.06 -36.48 -0.82
N GLY A 465 -8.98 -35.69 -0.29
CA GLY A 465 -8.88 -34.94 0.96
C GLY A 465 -9.64 -33.63 0.84
N ILE A 466 -9.34 -32.70 1.74
CA ILE A 466 -9.76 -31.29 1.71
C ILE A 466 -8.53 -30.42 2.02
N TYR A 467 -8.48 -29.15 1.66
CA TYR A 467 -7.37 -28.28 2.03
C TYR A 467 -7.93 -27.11 2.85
N LEU A 468 -7.66 -27.14 4.16
CA LEU A 468 -8.26 -26.25 5.15
C LEU A 468 -7.34 -25.07 5.42
N VAL A 469 -7.87 -23.87 5.18
CA VAL A 469 -7.13 -22.62 5.32
C VAL A 469 -7.81 -21.77 6.40
N ALA A 470 -7.03 -21.35 7.39
CA ALA A 470 -7.48 -20.40 8.40
C ALA A 470 -7.09 -18.98 7.98
N THR A 471 -7.83 -17.96 8.42
CA THR A 471 -7.38 -16.58 8.22
C THR A 471 -6.55 -16.06 9.40
N THR A 472 -5.70 -15.06 9.15
CA THR A 472 -5.02 -14.30 10.22
C THR A 472 -5.96 -13.33 10.95
N ALA A 473 -7.24 -13.27 10.60
CA ALA A 473 -8.17 -12.34 11.21
C ALA A 473 -8.16 -12.53 12.74
N PHE A 474 -8.20 -11.40 13.46
CA PHE A 474 -8.15 -11.38 14.92
C PHE A 474 -6.87 -11.96 15.56
N GLY A 475 -5.76 -12.02 14.81
CA GLY A 475 -4.43 -12.32 15.34
C GLY A 475 -4.09 -13.81 15.44
N PHE A 476 -4.83 -14.68 14.74
CA PHE A 476 -4.51 -16.10 14.66
C PHE A 476 -3.29 -16.39 13.78
N SER A 477 -2.42 -17.31 14.19
CA SER A 477 -1.13 -17.54 13.53
C SER A 477 -0.66 -18.99 13.42
N ASP A 478 -1.35 -19.97 14.04
CA ASP A 478 -0.90 -21.38 14.07
C ASP A 478 -2.00 -22.34 13.57
N PRO A 479 -2.15 -22.53 12.25
CA PRO A 479 -3.18 -23.41 11.67
C PRO A 479 -2.99 -24.88 12.04
N LEU A 480 -1.75 -25.33 12.24
CA LEU A 480 -1.48 -26.74 12.58
C LEU A 480 -2.06 -27.11 13.95
N SER A 481 -2.07 -26.16 14.90
CA SER A 481 -2.64 -26.37 16.24
C SER A 481 -4.12 -26.72 16.23
N ILE A 482 -4.85 -26.38 15.16
CA ILE A 482 -6.29 -26.62 15.01
C ILE A 482 -6.63 -27.67 13.93
N GLY A 483 -5.62 -28.38 13.42
CA GLY A 483 -5.79 -29.41 12.38
C GLY A 483 -6.01 -28.86 10.96
N PHE A 484 -5.59 -27.62 10.69
CA PHE A 484 -5.66 -26.98 9.38
C PHE A 484 -4.31 -27.07 8.65
N ASP A 485 -4.31 -26.90 7.32
CA ASP A 485 -3.10 -27.06 6.50
C ASP A 485 -2.32 -25.75 6.31
N ALA A 486 -3.03 -24.62 6.25
CA ALA A 486 -2.43 -23.34 5.85
C ALA A 486 -3.09 -22.13 6.51
N LEU A 487 -2.42 -20.99 6.35
CA LEU A 487 -2.87 -19.69 6.83
C LEU A 487 -2.95 -18.70 5.65
N VAL A 488 -4.04 -17.95 5.56
CA VAL A 488 -4.18 -16.82 4.63
C VAL A 488 -4.22 -15.51 5.41
N GLN A 489 -3.41 -14.54 5.00
CA GLN A 489 -3.42 -13.21 5.59
C GLN A 489 -4.66 -12.44 5.12
N PHE A 490 -5.34 -11.75 6.04
CA PHE A 490 -6.61 -11.08 5.77
C PHE A 490 -6.58 -9.61 6.24
N PRO A 491 -5.91 -8.71 5.49
CA PRO A 491 -5.82 -7.30 5.86
C PRO A 491 -7.19 -6.61 5.85
N PRO A 492 -7.40 -5.57 6.69
CA PRO A 492 -6.40 -4.89 7.54
C PRO A 492 -6.19 -5.53 8.92
N HIS A 493 -6.70 -6.74 9.19
CA HIS A 493 -6.59 -7.33 10.53
C HIS A 493 -5.16 -7.75 10.89
N ALA A 494 -4.86 -7.74 12.19
CA ALA A 494 -3.56 -8.14 12.74
C ALA A 494 -2.37 -7.22 12.37
N VAL A 495 -2.66 -5.94 12.09
CA VAL A 495 -1.65 -4.88 11.96
C VAL A 495 -1.90 -3.79 13.00
N SER A 496 -0.84 -3.20 13.54
CA SER A 496 -0.90 -2.07 14.47
C SER A 496 -0.23 -0.87 13.82
N VAL A 497 -1.03 0.09 13.34
CA VAL A 497 -0.54 1.32 12.70
C VAL A 497 -0.95 2.56 13.50
N PRO A 498 -0.11 3.61 13.55
CA PRO A 498 -0.48 4.87 14.19
C PRO A 498 -1.71 5.51 13.54
N GLU A 499 -2.56 6.09 14.38
CA GLU A 499 -3.71 6.88 13.95
C GLU A 499 -3.27 8.31 13.61
N ILE A 500 -3.74 8.86 12.49
CA ILE A 500 -3.46 10.20 11.97
C ILE A 500 -4.70 11.11 11.96
N THR A 501 -5.77 10.76 12.68
CA THR A 501 -7.04 11.54 12.69
C THR A 501 -6.83 13.00 13.07
N ALA A 502 -5.89 13.30 13.97
CA ALA A 502 -5.58 14.67 14.39
C ALA A 502 -4.80 15.47 13.33
N GLU A 503 -4.22 14.80 12.33
CA GLU A 503 -3.43 15.42 11.26
C GLU A 503 -4.28 15.76 10.03
N VAL A 504 -5.48 15.19 9.92
CA VAL A 504 -6.40 15.47 8.81
C VAL A 504 -7.33 16.63 9.15
N GLU A 505 -7.63 17.43 8.14
CA GLU A 505 -8.52 18.56 8.29
C GLU A 505 -9.99 18.14 8.08
N LEU A 506 -10.78 18.15 9.15
CA LEU A 506 -12.16 17.65 9.14
C LEU A 506 -13.13 18.61 8.41
N PHE A 507 -13.97 18.04 7.55
CA PHE A 507 -15.14 18.72 6.98
C PHE A 507 -16.38 18.53 7.84
N ASN A 508 -16.47 17.35 8.46
CA ASN A 508 -17.49 17.03 9.44
C ASN A 508 -16.85 17.08 10.83
N SER A 509 -17.17 18.14 11.59
CA SER A 509 -16.70 18.29 12.97
C SER A 509 -17.20 17.19 13.91
N ASP A 510 -18.27 16.48 13.53
CA ASP A 510 -18.86 15.37 14.30
C ASP A 510 -18.27 14.01 13.92
N PHE A 511 -17.18 13.98 13.14
CA PHE A 511 -16.49 12.74 12.81
C PHE A 511 -15.84 12.13 14.07
N GLN A 512 -16.29 10.92 14.43
CA GLN A 512 -15.82 10.12 15.57
C GLN A 512 -15.10 8.84 15.11
N GLY A 513 -14.74 8.76 13.84
CA GLY A 513 -13.99 7.64 13.28
C GLY A 513 -12.48 7.78 13.46
N CYS A 514 -11.73 6.78 13.00
CA CYS A 514 -10.27 6.77 13.03
C CYS A 514 -9.72 6.84 11.61
N VAL A 515 -8.66 7.62 11.41
CA VAL A 515 -7.92 7.71 10.15
C VAL A 515 -6.52 7.16 10.35
N TYR A 516 -6.06 6.31 9.45
CA TYR A 516 -4.73 5.70 9.43
C TYR A 516 -4.05 6.02 8.11
N ASP A 517 -2.72 6.05 8.07
CA ASP A 517 -2.00 6.15 6.80
C ASP A 517 -1.84 4.76 6.18
N TYR A 518 -2.35 4.60 4.95
CA TYR A 518 -2.24 3.37 4.18
C TYR A 518 -0.78 3.00 3.89
N ARG A 519 0.13 3.97 3.73
CA ARG A 519 1.55 3.71 3.45
C ARG A 519 2.22 3.01 4.62
N GLU A 520 1.98 3.49 5.84
CA GLU A 520 2.46 2.87 7.07
C GLU A 520 1.87 1.46 7.26
N THR A 521 0.64 1.25 6.76
CA THR A 521 0.02 -0.09 6.73
C THR A 521 0.75 -1.01 5.78
N VAL A 522 1.08 -0.55 4.57
CA VAL A 522 1.89 -1.33 3.62
C VAL A 522 3.25 -1.65 4.23
N ASP A 523 3.96 -0.66 4.79
CA ASP A 523 5.26 -0.87 5.46
C ASP A 523 5.18 -1.97 6.53
N ALA A 524 4.21 -1.89 7.43
CA ALA A 524 4.03 -2.88 8.50
C ALA A 524 3.74 -4.30 7.96
N TYR A 525 3.00 -4.42 6.85
CA TYR A 525 2.76 -5.73 6.25
C TYR A 525 3.95 -6.28 5.48
N LEU A 526 4.80 -5.42 4.90
CA LEU A 526 6.07 -5.84 4.32
C LEU A 526 7.00 -6.40 5.40
N GLU A 527 7.07 -5.74 6.55
CA GLU A 527 7.82 -6.24 7.72
C GLU A 527 7.30 -7.58 8.21
N ILE A 528 5.97 -7.73 8.31
CA ILE A 528 5.36 -9.03 8.66
C ILE A 528 5.79 -10.10 7.65
N LEU A 529 5.81 -9.80 6.34
CA LEU A 529 6.28 -10.75 5.34
C LEU A 529 7.75 -11.09 5.57
N ASP A 530 8.60 -10.11 5.85
CA ASP A 530 10.05 -10.27 6.08
C ASP A 530 10.35 -11.09 7.34
N GLU A 531 9.76 -10.77 8.50
CA GLU A 531 9.87 -11.57 9.73
C GLU A 531 9.40 -13.01 9.52
N THR A 532 8.36 -13.15 8.70
CA THR A 532 7.79 -14.42 8.33
C THR A 532 8.74 -15.23 7.44
N LEU A 533 9.68 -14.61 6.73
CA LEU A 533 10.78 -15.27 5.99
C LEU A 533 11.82 -15.88 6.93
N GLU A 534 12.09 -15.21 8.05
CA GLU A 534 13.18 -15.57 8.97
C GLU A 534 12.82 -16.77 9.85
N ARG A 535 11.53 -17.05 10.01
CA ARG A 535 11.03 -18.18 10.81
C ARG A 535 11.00 -19.46 9.98
N GLU A 536 11.54 -20.55 10.53
CA GLU A 536 11.39 -21.88 9.94
C GLU A 536 9.91 -22.31 9.98
N LYS A 537 9.27 -22.37 8.81
CA LYS A 537 7.85 -22.71 8.69
C LYS A 537 7.61 -24.19 8.49
N LYS A 538 6.50 -24.66 9.06
CA LYS A 538 6.00 -26.03 8.91
C LYS A 538 4.74 -26.14 8.02
N PHE A 539 4.26 -25.02 7.49
CA PHE A 539 3.00 -24.94 6.75
C PHE A 539 3.00 -23.79 5.73
N ALA A 540 2.10 -23.87 4.74
CA ALA A 540 1.95 -22.87 3.69
C ALA A 540 1.31 -21.58 4.22
N TYR A 541 1.83 -20.45 3.76
CA TYR A 541 1.31 -19.13 4.11
C TYR A 541 0.97 -18.37 2.85
N PHE A 542 -0.30 -18.02 2.69
CA PHE A 542 -0.79 -17.26 1.56
C PHE A 542 -0.85 -15.77 1.94
N PRO A 543 0.05 -14.93 1.39
CA PRO A 543 0.01 -13.49 1.63
C PRO A 543 -1.32 -12.88 1.20
N GLY A 544 -1.70 -11.80 1.88
CA GLY A 544 -2.96 -11.11 1.71
C GLY A 544 -2.72 -9.63 1.59
N VAL A 545 -3.26 -9.02 0.54
CA VAL A 545 -3.14 -7.57 0.30
C VAL A 545 -4.53 -6.94 0.16
N MET A 546 -4.64 -5.63 0.35
CA MET A 546 -5.87 -4.89 0.09
C MET A 546 -5.60 -3.64 -0.74
N THR A 547 -6.57 -3.12 -1.49
CA THR A 547 -6.34 -1.90 -2.33
C THR A 547 -6.43 -0.61 -1.52
N ALA A 548 -7.35 -0.57 -0.56
CA ALA A 548 -7.56 0.48 0.42
C ALA A 548 -8.43 -0.09 1.56
N TRP A 549 -8.87 0.74 2.50
CA TRP A 549 -9.95 0.39 3.43
C TRP A 549 -10.67 1.64 3.94
N ASP A 550 -11.99 1.65 3.87
CA ASP A 550 -12.87 2.74 4.29
C ASP A 550 -14.30 2.23 4.46
N ASN A 551 -14.72 2.02 5.71
CA ASN A 551 -16.07 1.55 6.03
C ASN A 551 -17.04 2.66 6.44
N VAL A 552 -16.76 3.94 6.09
CA VAL A 552 -17.65 5.07 6.39
C VAL A 552 -19.00 4.94 5.68
N ALA A 553 -19.06 4.29 4.52
CA ALA A 553 -20.31 3.97 3.84
C ALA A 553 -21.28 3.15 4.73
N ARG A 554 -20.73 2.26 5.56
CA ARG A 554 -21.46 1.43 6.54
C ARG A 554 -21.64 2.13 7.88
N LYS A 555 -20.64 2.90 8.31
CA LYS A 555 -20.57 3.56 9.61
C LYS A 555 -20.41 5.06 9.42
N GLN A 556 -21.49 5.73 9.05
CA GLN A 556 -21.48 7.18 8.82
C GLN A 556 -20.90 7.91 10.04
N SER A 557 -19.93 8.79 9.78
CA SER A 557 -19.20 9.58 10.80
C SER A 557 -18.39 8.77 11.84
N ARG A 558 -18.37 7.43 11.77
CA ARG A 558 -17.73 6.53 12.76
C ARG A 558 -16.86 5.44 12.14
N GLY A 559 -16.63 5.52 10.84
CA GLY A 559 -15.85 4.55 10.09
C GLY A 559 -14.35 4.67 10.37
N HIS A 560 -13.62 3.61 10.03
CA HIS A 560 -12.17 3.59 10.01
C HIS A 560 -11.72 3.75 8.56
N VAL A 561 -10.78 4.67 8.32
CA VAL A 561 -10.31 5.04 6.99
C VAL A 561 -8.79 4.88 6.91
N PHE A 562 -8.31 4.14 5.92
CA PHE A 562 -6.90 4.03 5.57
C PHE A 562 -6.64 5.03 4.43
N HIS A 563 -6.28 6.25 4.81
CA HIS A 563 -6.07 7.37 3.91
C HIS A 563 -4.75 7.26 3.13
N ASN A 564 -4.57 8.06 2.08
CA ASN A 564 -3.39 8.02 1.19
C ASN A 564 -3.17 6.70 0.43
N ALA A 565 -4.21 5.86 0.30
CA ALA A 565 -4.16 4.67 -0.55
C ALA A 565 -4.00 5.04 -2.04
N SER A 566 -3.13 4.33 -2.75
CA SER A 566 -2.90 4.53 -4.19
C SER A 566 -2.57 3.22 -4.92
N PRO A 567 -2.80 3.14 -6.24
CA PRO A 567 -2.41 1.98 -7.05
C PRO A 567 -0.92 1.64 -6.95
N ARG A 568 -0.05 2.64 -6.73
CA ARG A 568 1.41 2.44 -6.58
C ARG A 568 1.76 1.70 -5.30
N GLU A 569 1.19 2.11 -4.17
CA GLU A 569 1.45 1.44 -2.89
C GLU A 569 0.83 0.04 -2.85
N PHE A 570 -0.34 -0.14 -3.48
CA PHE A 570 -0.92 -1.47 -3.71
C PHE A 570 -0.01 -2.36 -4.58
N HIS A 571 0.52 -1.84 -5.70
CA HIS A 571 1.50 -2.56 -6.53
C HIS A 571 2.72 -2.99 -5.73
N ARG A 572 3.27 -2.09 -4.90
CA ARG A 572 4.43 -2.36 -4.04
C ARG A 572 4.16 -3.54 -3.10
N TRP A 573 3.02 -3.51 -2.42
CA TRP A 573 2.61 -4.57 -1.51
C TRP A 573 2.36 -5.90 -2.23
N LEU A 574 1.58 -5.89 -3.32
CA LEU A 574 1.27 -7.10 -4.09
C LEU A 574 2.52 -7.72 -4.72
N SER A 575 3.47 -6.91 -5.18
CA SER A 575 4.75 -7.41 -5.71
C SER A 575 5.56 -8.15 -4.64
N ALA A 576 5.62 -7.61 -3.42
CA ALA A 576 6.28 -8.29 -2.30
C ALA A 576 5.55 -9.60 -1.91
N ALA A 577 4.22 -9.58 -1.87
CA ALA A 577 3.40 -10.76 -1.64
C ALA A 577 3.62 -11.86 -2.70
N ASN A 578 3.69 -11.49 -3.98
CA ASN A 578 4.00 -12.42 -5.07
C ASN A 578 5.40 -13.03 -4.90
N ASN A 579 6.40 -12.20 -4.60
CA ASN A 579 7.78 -12.64 -4.38
C ASN A 579 7.89 -13.58 -3.17
N PHE A 580 7.19 -13.27 -2.08
CA PHE A 580 7.06 -14.14 -0.92
C PHE A 580 6.52 -15.51 -1.34
N SER A 581 5.34 -15.53 -1.97
CA SER A 581 4.65 -16.79 -2.31
C SER A 581 5.50 -17.66 -3.25
N ARG A 582 6.14 -17.05 -4.26
CA ARG A 582 7.04 -17.77 -5.19
C ARG A 582 8.24 -18.41 -4.51
N LYS A 583 8.84 -17.71 -3.54
CA LYS A 583 10.10 -18.12 -2.91
C LYS A 583 9.89 -19.17 -1.82
N TYR A 584 8.73 -19.18 -1.15
CA TYR A 584 8.54 -19.98 0.07
C TYR A 584 7.41 -20.99 0.03
N ASN A 585 6.45 -20.85 -0.89
CA ASN A 585 5.43 -21.87 -1.06
C ASN A 585 5.82 -22.82 -2.19
N ASP A 586 5.47 -24.09 -2.01
CA ASP A 586 5.59 -25.10 -3.06
C ASP A 586 4.75 -24.71 -4.28
N SER A 587 5.10 -25.23 -5.46
CA SER A 587 4.49 -24.80 -6.73
C SER A 587 2.95 -24.87 -6.74
N ALA A 588 2.36 -25.86 -6.06
CA ALA A 588 0.90 -26.01 -5.95
C ALA A 588 0.25 -25.00 -4.96
N GLU A 589 1.05 -24.40 -4.08
CA GLU A 589 0.66 -23.54 -2.97
C GLU A 589 1.03 -22.06 -3.19
N ARG A 590 1.53 -21.71 -4.38
CA ARG A 590 1.89 -20.33 -4.73
C ARG A 590 0.64 -19.47 -4.94
N LEU A 591 -0.08 -19.17 -3.86
CA LEU A 591 -1.27 -18.32 -3.86
C LEU A 591 -0.98 -16.98 -3.18
N VAL A 592 -1.65 -15.93 -3.64
CA VAL A 592 -1.76 -14.62 -2.99
C VAL A 592 -3.21 -14.20 -3.03
N PHE A 593 -3.73 -13.68 -1.92
CA PHE A 593 -5.12 -13.23 -1.81
C PHE A 593 -5.20 -11.70 -1.84
N VAL A 594 -6.20 -11.17 -2.53
CA VAL A 594 -6.55 -9.75 -2.57
C VAL A 594 -7.91 -9.56 -1.90
N ASN A 595 -7.95 -8.72 -0.88
CA ASN A 595 -9.18 -8.20 -0.28
C ASN A 595 -9.48 -6.83 -0.95
N ALA A 596 -10.43 -6.71 -1.86
CA ALA A 596 -11.26 -7.74 -2.48
C ALA A 596 -11.43 -7.46 -3.99
N TRP A 597 -12.21 -8.30 -4.68
CA TRP A 597 -12.73 -7.96 -6.00
C TRP A 597 -13.70 -6.78 -5.91
N ASN A 598 -14.72 -6.86 -5.06
CA ASN A 598 -15.88 -5.96 -5.05
C ASN A 598 -16.40 -5.55 -3.65
N GLU A 599 -15.55 -5.41 -2.64
CA GLU A 599 -15.99 -4.98 -1.29
C GLU A 599 -16.17 -3.44 -1.21
N TRP A 600 -17.16 -2.92 -1.96
CA TRP A 600 -17.42 -1.48 -2.10
C TRP A 600 -17.79 -0.78 -0.79
N GLY A 601 -18.51 -1.46 0.11
CA GLY A 601 -18.92 -0.91 1.40
C GLY A 601 -17.77 -0.68 2.39
N GLU A 602 -16.62 -1.31 2.16
CA GLU A 602 -15.37 -1.10 2.90
C GLU A 602 -14.30 -0.41 2.04
N GLY A 603 -14.69 0.12 0.88
CA GLY A 603 -13.80 0.86 -0.01
C GLY A 603 -12.61 0.06 -0.53
N THR A 604 -12.67 -1.28 -0.49
CA THR A 604 -11.56 -2.18 -0.82
C THR A 604 -11.94 -3.11 -1.98
N TYR A 605 -11.63 -2.67 -3.20
CA TYR A 605 -12.05 -3.35 -4.42
C TYR A 605 -10.98 -3.22 -5.51
N LEU A 606 -10.94 -4.22 -6.40
CA LEU A 606 -10.19 -4.20 -7.65
C LEU A 606 -11.05 -3.68 -8.82
N GLU A 607 -12.38 -3.74 -8.70
CA GLU A 607 -13.28 -3.28 -9.75
C GLU A 607 -12.99 -1.84 -10.18
N PRO A 608 -13.15 -1.52 -11.47
CA PRO A 608 -12.85 -0.19 -11.96
C PRO A 608 -13.81 0.84 -11.36
N ASP A 609 -13.26 1.99 -10.95
CA ASP A 609 -14.02 3.12 -10.41
C ASP A 609 -13.86 4.39 -11.27
N ARG A 610 -14.59 5.46 -10.92
CA ARG A 610 -14.51 6.72 -11.66
C ARG A 610 -13.21 7.49 -11.45
N LYS A 611 -12.51 7.30 -10.33
CA LYS A 611 -11.33 8.09 -9.97
C LYS A 611 -10.08 7.49 -10.61
N PHE A 612 -9.83 6.21 -10.36
CA PHE A 612 -8.65 5.48 -10.78
C PHE A 612 -8.86 4.67 -12.07
N GLY A 613 -10.10 4.51 -12.54
CA GLY A 613 -10.38 3.68 -13.72
C GLY A 613 -9.93 2.25 -13.45
N TYR A 614 -9.02 1.75 -14.28
CA TYR A 614 -8.48 0.39 -14.19
C TYR A 614 -7.15 0.31 -13.43
N ALA A 615 -6.71 1.37 -12.75
CA ALA A 615 -5.33 1.43 -12.25
C ALA A 615 -4.98 0.35 -11.21
N TYR A 616 -5.92 -0.07 -10.35
CA TYR A 616 -5.67 -1.20 -9.45
C TYR A 616 -5.50 -2.53 -10.20
N LEU A 617 -6.24 -2.73 -11.28
CA LEU A 617 -6.08 -3.90 -12.15
C LEU A 617 -4.75 -3.83 -12.94
N TRP A 618 -4.33 -2.64 -13.37
CA TRP A 618 -2.99 -2.44 -13.91
C TRP A 618 -1.90 -2.76 -12.89
N ALA A 619 -2.09 -2.40 -11.62
CA ALA A 619 -1.18 -2.76 -10.55
C ALA A 619 -1.11 -4.28 -10.32
N VAL A 620 -2.24 -5.00 -10.45
CA VAL A 620 -2.21 -6.48 -10.50
C VAL A 620 -1.33 -6.94 -11.66
N ALA A 621 -1.59 -6.49 -12.88
CA ALA A 621 -0.82 -6.90 -14.05
C ALA A 621 0.68 -6.59 -13.93
N ALA A 622 1.04 -5.39 -13.44
CA ALA A 622 2.42 -4.93 -13.30
C ALA A 622 3.16 -5.56 -12.11
N SER A 623 2.47 -6.20 -11.17
CA SER A 623 3.07 -6.91 -10.03
C SER A 623 3.57 -8.32 -10.38
N ARG A 624 3.32 -8.77 -11.62
CA ARG A 624 3.60 -10.13 -12.08
C ARG A 624 4.78 -10.12 -13.04
N ASP A 625 5.63 -11.13 -12.95
CA ASP A 625 6.76 -11.27 -13.87
C ASP A 625 6.26 -11.65 -15.26
N LEU A 626 6.72 -10.91 -16.27
CA LEU A 626 6.51 -11.27 -17.67
C LEU A 626 7.45 -12.43 -18.03
N PRO A 627 7.00 -13.39 -18.85
CA PRO A 627 7.89 -14.44 -19.33
C PRO A 627 8.95 -13.83 -20.26
N LEU A 628 10.23 -14.02 -19.95
CA LEU A 628 11.37 -13.54 -20.74
C LEU A 628 12.22 -14.69 -21.33
N PRO A 629 11.63 -15.66 -22.08
CA PRO A 629 12.34 -16.85 -22.53
C PRO A 629 13.49 -16.55 -23.51
N HIS A 630 13.48 -15.38 -24.15
CA HIS A 630 14.39 -15.02 -25.25
C HIS A 630 15.42 -13.95 -24.90
N ARG A 631 15.53 -13.55 -23.62
CA ARG A 631 16.38 -12.42 -23.23
C ARG A 631 17.83 -12.56 -23.70
N LYS A 632 18.43 -13.74 -23.52
CA LYS A 632 19.82 -14.02 -23.95
C LYS A 632 20.00 -13.94 -25.47
N ASP A 633 19.00 -14.40 -26.24
CA ASP A 633 19.04 -14.33 -27.70
C ASP A 633 18.98 -12.87 -28.17
N LEU A 634 18.10 -12.06 -27.57
CA LEU A 634 18.01 -10.63 -27.84
C LEU A 634 19.33 -9.93 -27.50
N GLU A 635 19.92 -10.22 -26.33
CA GLU A 635 21.21 -9.68 -25.90
C GLU A 635 22.33 -10.03 -26.89
N SER A 636 22.34 -11.27 -27.42
CA SER A 636 23.29 -11.68 -28.45
C SER A 636 23.09 -10.92 -29.77
N ILE A 637 21.85 -10.69 -30.20
CA ILE A 637 21.54 -9.90 -31.40
C ILE A 637 22.02 -8.45 -31.20
N ALA A 638 21.71 -7.85 -30.06
CA ALA A 638 22.13 -6.50 -29.71
C ALA A 638 23.66 -6.36 -29.66
N ALA A 639 24.36 -7.35 -29.10
CA ALA A 639 25.82 -7.38 -29.06
C ALA A 639 26.47 -7.47 -30.47
N ASN A 640 25.84 -8.17 -31.41
CA ASN A 640 26.30 -8.21 -32.80
C ASN A 640 26.12 -6.85 -33.50
N VAL A 641 24.97 -6.21 -33.29
CA VAL A 641 24.70 -4.85 -33.80
C VAL A 641 25.67 -3.83 -33.21
N ALA A 642 26.01 -3.97 -31.92
CA ALA A 642 26.93 -3.06 -31.21
C ALA A 642 28.36 -3.03 -31.78
N ARG A 643 28.75 -3.96 -32.65
CA ARG A 643 30.06 -3.97 -33.34
C ARG A 643 30.13 -3.01 -34.53
N ARG A 644 29.00 -2.42 -34.94
CA ARG A 644 28.94 -1.49 -36.06
C ARG A 644 29.52 -0.14 -35.66
N GLU A 645 30.37 0.44 -36.50
CA GLU A 645 30.92 1.78 -36.31
C GLU A 645 29.94 2.85 -36.83
N PRO A 646 29.87 4.03 -36.21
CA PRO A 646 29.03 5.12 -36.68
C PRO A 646 29.52 5.63 -38.05
N ALA A 647 28.58 5.84 -38.97
CA ALA A 647 28.84 6.34 -40.32
C ALA A 647 28.51 7.84 -40.50
N SER A 648 27.89 8.46 -39.49
CA SER A 648 27.48 9.86 -39.49
C SER A 648 27.69 10.50 -38.10
N ASP A 649 27.73 11.83 -38.06
CA ASP A 649 27.64 12.59 -36.79
C ASP A 649 26.18 12.81 -36.35
N THR A 650 25.22 12.30 -37.12
CA THR A 650 23.78 12.48 -36.94
C THR A 650 23.13 11.11 -36.76
N ALA A 651 22.25 10.96 -35.76
CA ALA A 651 21.53 9.70 -35.53
C ALA A 651 20.03 9.87 -35.27
N LEU A 652 19.25 8.90 -35.70
CA LEU A 652 17.83 8.76 -35.37
C LEU A 652 17.69 7.86 -34.13
N PHE A 653 17.09 8.37 -33.06
CA PHE A 653 16.80 7.65 -31.83
C PHE A 653 15.33 7.25 -31.81
N THR A 654 15.05 5.96 -31.97
CA THR A 654 13.68 5.45 -32.10
C THR A 654 13.34 4.46 -31.01
N HIS A 655 12.24 4.68 -30.28
CA HIS A 655 11.65 3.64 -29.44
C HIS A 655 10.47 2.97 -30.16
N ILE A 656 10.50 1.64 -30.28
CA ILE A 656 9.42 0.85 -30.89
C ILE A 656 8.93 -0.22 -29.90
N PHE A 657 7.73 -0.03 -29.36
CA PHE A 657 7.16 -0.97 -28.41
C PHE A 657 6.50 -2.18 -29.10
N TYR A 658 5.80 -1.95 -30.22
CA TYR A 658 5.05 -2.98 -30.92
C TYR A 658 5.80 -3.51 -32.14
N SER A 659 6.01 -4.82 -32.21
CA SER A 659 6.76 -5.44 -33.31
C SER A 659 6.03 -5.43 -34.66
N ASP A 660 4.73 -5.18 -34.69
CA ASP A 660 3.96 -5.04 -35.93
C ASP A 660 4.16 -3.67 -36.61
N LEU A 661 4.88 -2.73 -35.98
CA LEU A 661 5.23 -1.43 -36.56
C LEU A 661 6.63 -1.39 -37.19
N ILE A 662 7.32 -2.54 -37.33
CA ILE A 662 8.67 -2.60 -37.88
C ILE A 662 8.73 -2.09 -39.33
N ASP A 663 7.75 -2.47 -40.16
CA ASP A 663 7.73 -2.06 -41.57
C ASP A 663 7.52 -0.55 -41.70
N GLU A 664 6.61 0.03 -40.91
CA GLU A 664 6.36 1.48 -40.86
C GLU A 664 7.62 2.24 -40.39
N LEU A 665 8.33 1.71 -39.39
CA LEU A 665 9.62 2.28 -38.94
C LEU A 665 10.68 2.27 -40.04
N ALA A 666 10.78 1.18 -40.80
CA ALA A 666 11.74 1.07 -41.90
C ALA A 666 11.47 2.11 -43.01
N GLU A 667 10.21 2.41 -43.31
CA GLU A 667 9.82 3.46 -44.25
C GLU A 667 10.23 4.86 -43.76
N TRP A 668 10.04 5.15 -42.48
CA TRP A 668 10.47 6.42 -41.88
C TRP A 668 11.99 6.59 -41.92
N VAL A 669 12.72 5.53 -41.55
CA VAL A 669 14.19 5.50 -41.59
C VAL A 669 14.70 5.70 -43.01
N SER A 670 14.09 5.05 -44.00
CA SER A 670 14.41 5.23 -45.42
C SER A 670 14.19 6.67 -45.88
N THR A 671 13.09 7.29 -45.46
CA THR A 671 12.80 8.70 -45.76
C THR A 671 13.83 9.64 -45.13
N ALA A 672 14.15 9.44 -43.85
CA ALA A 672 15.15 10.23 -43.15
C ALA A 672 16.54 10.11 -43.80
N ARG A 673 16.95 8.89 -44.19
CA ARG A 673 18.24 8.62 -44.89
C ARG A 673 18.32 9.27 -46.28
N ARG A 674 17.18 9.43 -46.98
CA ARG A 674 17.13 10.19 -48.25
C ARG A 674 17.33 11.69 -48.04
N SER A 675 16.85 12.22 -46.92
CA SER A 675 16.99 13.63 -46.56
C SER A 675 18.39 13.97 -46.04
N ARG A 676 19.00 13.10 -45.23
CA ARG A 676 20.36 13.27 -44.69
C ARG A 676 21.00 11.93 -44.32
N LYS A 677 22.32 11.83 -44.52
CA LYS A 677 23.10 10.69 -44.04
C LYS A 677 23.04 10.62 -42.50
N LEU A 678 22.50 9.53 -41.96
CA LEU A 678 22.33 9.33 -40.53
C LEU A 678 22.44 7.86 -40.13
N ASP A 679 22.85 7.65 -38.88
CA ASP A 679 22.81 6.38 -38.19
C ASP A 679 21.46 6.16 -37.48
N VAL A 680 21.17 4.94 -37.04
CA VAL A 680 19.90 4.62 -36.37
C VAL A 680 20.16 3.88 -35.06
N VAL A 681 19.50 4.32 -33.99
CA VAL A 681 19.55 3.73 -32.65
C VAL A 681 18.14 3.31 -32.30
N VAL A 682 17.91 2.02 -32.11
CA VAL A 682 16.57 1.49 -31.82
C VAL A 682 16.51 0.95 -30.39
N ALA A 683 15.54 1.41 -29.61
CA ALA A 683 15.18 0.84 -28.32
C ALA A 683 13.94 -0.05 -28.45
N MET A 684 14.04 -1.32 -28.04
CA MET A 684 12.96 -2.31 -28.14
C MET A 684 12.74 -3.07 -26.81
N PRO A 685 11.50 -3.53 -26.52
CA PRO A 685 11.21 -4.30 -25.32
C PRO A 685 11.97 -5.64 -25.22
N GLU A 686 12.33 -6.02 -24.00
CA GLU A 686 12.91 -7.34 -23.67
C GLU A 686 11.95 -8.53 -23.86
N THR A 687 10.66 -8.26 -24.11
CA THR A 687 9.62 -9.27 -24.33
C THR A 687 9.49 -9.70 -25.79
N TRP A 688 10.24 -9.10 -26.71
CA TRP A 688 10.16 -9.42 -28.13
C TRP A 688 10.72 -10.81 -28.45
N SER A 689 10.22 -11.40 -29.54
CA SER A 689 10.81 -12.64 -30.07
C SER A 689 12.12 -12.36 -30.83
N PRO A 690 13.09 -13.30 -30.86
CA PRO A 690 14.31 -13.16 -31.65
C PRO A 690 14.02 -12.98 -33.14
N LYS A 691 12.93 -13.57 -33.64
CA LYS A 691 12.46 -13.40 -35.03
C LYS A 691 12.08 -11.95 -35.33
N ALA A 692 11.34 -11.30 -34.42
CA ALA A 692 10.97 -9.90 -34.58
C ALA A 692 12.21 -8.99 -34.52
N ALA A 693 13.13 -9.24 -33.59
CA ALA A 693 14.38 -8.49 -33.48
C ALA A 693 15.28 -8.66 -34.72
N ALA A 694 15.41 -9.88 -35.24
CA ALA A 694 16.17 -10.15 -36.46
C ALA A 694 15.58 -9.42 -37.68
N ARG A 695 14.24 -9.45 -37.83
CA ARG A 695 13.55 -8.70 -38.89
C ARG A 695 13.77 -7.19 -38.77
N LEU A 696 13.73 -6.64 -37.55
CA LEU A 696 14.03 -5.24 -37.30
C LEU A 696 15.47 -4.91 -37.76
N VAL A 697 16.45 -5.74 -37.41
CA VAL A 697 17.85 -5.53 -37.82
C VAL A 697 18.00 -5.57 -39.34
N GLU A 698 17.31 -6.49 -40.02
CA GLU A 698 17.34 -6.63 -41.47
C GLU A 698 16.76 -5.40 -42.20
N LEU A 699 15.60 -4.90 -41.75
CA LEU A 699 14.89 -3.83 -42.46
C LEU A 699 15.36 -2.41 -42.09
N VAL A 700 15.71 -2.18 -40.83
CA VAL A 700 16.09 -0.86 -40.34
C VAL A 700 17.59 -0.63 -40.45
N ASP A 701 18.39 -1.70 -40.38
CA ASP A 701 19.85 -1.65 -40.34
C ASP A 701 20.38 -0.68 -39.25
N PRO A 702 20.12 -0.96 -37.95
CA PRO A 702 20.49 -0.07 -36.86
C PRO A 702 21.99 -0.12 -36.54
N THR A 703 22.54 1.00 -36.09
CA THR A 703 23.91 1.10 -35.55
C THR A 703 23.95 0.64 -34.09
N ARG A 704 22.86 0.83 -33.34
CA ARG A 704 22.71 0.31 -31.96
C ARG A 704 21.31 -0.22 -31.72
N LEU A 705 21.22 -1.31 -30.95
CA LEU A 705 19.98 -1.91 -30.48
C LEU A 705 20.01 -1.95 -28.95
N VAL A 706 19.07 -1.25 -28.31
CA VAL A 706 18.97 -1.11 -26.85
C VAL A 706 17.77 -1.91 -26.37
N ILE A 707 18.01 -2.93 -25.56
CA ILE A 707 16.94 -3.74 -24.96
C ILE A 707 16.49 -3.04 -23.70
N VAL A 708 15.19 -2.76 -23.59
CA VAL A 708 14.61 -1.99 -22.50
C VAL A 708 13.45 -2.72 -21.86
N LYS A 709 13.22 -2.46 -20.57
CA LYS A 709 12.01 -2.88 -19.86
C LYS A 709 10.83 -2.00 -20.27
N ASN A 710 9.61 -2.48 -20.03
CA ASN A 710 8.40 -1.68 -20.20
C ASN A 710 8.23 -0.67 -19.03
N CYS A 711 9.10 0.34 -18.99
CA CYS A 711 9.12 1.37 -17.94
C CYS A 711 9.46 2.73 -18.56
N GLY A 712 8.81 3.80 -18.08
CA GLY A 712 9.08 5.17 -18.50
C GLY A 712 8.74 5.49 -19.96
N ARG A 713 7.89 4.69 -20.59
CA ARG A 713 7.32 4.90 -21.94
C ARG A 713 8.39 5.11 -23.00
N ASP A 714 8.31 6.17 -23.79
CA ASP A 714 9.33 6.53 -24.79
C ASP A 714 10.47 7.40 -24.22
N VAL A 715 10.33 7.87 -22.97
CA VAL A 715 11.30 8.77 -22.33
C VAL A 715 12.46 7.99 -21.74
N LEU A 716 12.21 7.03 -20.86
CA LEU A 716 13.30 6.27 -20.23
C LEU A 716 14.13 5.49 -21.27
N PRO A 717 13.54 4.79 -22.27
CA PRO A 717 14.29 4.19 -23.36
C PRO A 717 15.12 5.18 -24.17
N PHE A 718 14.64 6.42 -24.34
CA PHE A 718 15.40 7.47 -24.99
C PHE A 718 16.61 7.92 -24.15
N LEU A 719 16.43 8.15 -22.85
CA LEU A 719 17.53 8.48 -21.93
C LEU A 719 18.56 7.34 -21.88
N GLN A 720 18.11 6.08 -21.85
CA GLN A 720 18.99 4.90 -21.93
C GLN A 720 19.73 4.84 -23.27
N SER A 721 19.08 5.17 -24.38
CA SER A 721 19.72 5.22 -25.70
C SER A 721 20.78 6.32 -25.79
N LEU A 722 20.53 7.49 -25.20
CA LEU A 722 21.53 8.57 -25.10
C LEU A 722 22.75 8.13 -24.29
N ARG A 723 22.54 7.43 -23.16
CA ARG A 723 23.62 6.85 -22.34
C ARG A 723 24.42 5.80 -23.11
N ALA A 724 23.73 4.87 -23.78
CA ALA A 724 24.34 3.76 -24.53
C ALA A 724 25.15 4.22 -25.76
N THR A 725 24.89 5.43 -26.25
CA THR A 725 25.55 5.98 -27.45
C THR A 725 26.59 7.05 -27.14
N LYS A 726 26.89 7.31 -25.86
CA LYS A 726 27.88 8.32 -25.45
C LYS A 726 29.24 8.17 -26.14
N ALA A 727 29.73 6.95 -26.26
CA ALA A 727 31.02 6.65 -26.90
C ALA A 727 31.04 6.88 -28.43
N LEU A 728 29.88 7.04 -29.08
CA LEU A 728 29.76 7.21 -30.53
C LEU A 728 29.88 8.68 -30.96
N ASN A 729 29.88 9.62 -30.02
CA ASN A 729 30.13 11.05 -30.26
C ASN A 729 29.24 11.69 -31.35
N TYR A 730 27.96 11.27 -31.45
CA TYR A 730 26.99 11.95 -32.30
C TYR A 730 26.85 13.42 -31.87
N LYS A 731 26.78 14.33 -32.84
CA LYS A 731 26.53 15.77 -32.63
C LYS A 731 25.04 16.08 -32.63
N PHE A 732 24.29 15.47 -33.54
CA PHE A 732 22.88 15.75 -33.78
C PHE A 732 22.04 14.48 -33.65
N GLY A 733 20.83 14.63 -33.13
CA GLY A 733 19.89 13.55 -32.95
C GLY A 733 18.48 13.95 -33.39
N CYS A 734 17.68 12.97 -33.81
CA CYS A 734 16.24 13.11 -33.95
C CYS A 734 15.55 12.03 -33.12
N LYS A 735 14.64 12.40 -32.23
CA LYS A 735 13.88 11.47 -31.40
C LYS A 735 12.54 11.16 -32.07
N LEU A 736 12.28 9.87 -32.32
CA LEU A 736 10.98 9.36 -32.76
C LEU A 736 10.51 8.23 -31.83
N HIS A 737 9.21 7.96 -31.81
CA HIS A 737 8.69 6.74 -31.20
C HIS A 737 7.44 6.24 -31.90
N ALA A 738 7.19 4.94 -31.76
CA ALA A 738 6.04 4.27 -32.33
C ALA A 738 4.93 4.10 -31.28
N LYS A 739 4.07 5.11 -31.12
CA LYS A 739 2.85 5.01 -30.29
C LYS A 739 1.64 4.63 -31.16
N LYS A 740 0.85 3.65 -30.70
CA LYS A 740 -0.48 3.40 -31.24
C LYS A 740 -1.47 4.36 -30.55
N SER A 741 -1.97 5.36 -31.26
CA SER A 741 -3.02 6.26 -30.77
C SER A 741 -4.39 5.65 -31.07
N LEU A 742 -4.94 4.89 -30.12
CA LEU A 742 -6.09 4.01 -30.35
C LEU A 742 -7.45 4.65 -29.98
N HIS A 743 -7.45 5.83 -29.37
CA HIS A 743 -8.66 6.57 -29.02
C HIS A 743 -9.13 7.54 -30.12
N LEU A 744 -8.42 7.62 -31.24
CA LEU A 744 -8.75 8.49 -32.36
C LEU A 744 -8.72 7.67 -33.65
N ALA A 745 -9.84 7.60 -34.37
CA ALA A 745 -9.91 7.02 -35.71
C ALA A 745 -8.92 7.71 -36.71
N SER A 746 -8.37 8.87 -36.35
CA SER A 746 -7.35 9.64 -37.07
C SER A 746 -5.90 9.43 -36.58
N GLY A 747 -5.66 8.61 -35.54
CA GLY A 747 -4.36 8.51 -34.87
C GLY A 747 -3.18 8.09 -35.76
N GLY A 748 -3.43 7.24 -36.76
CA GLY A 748 -2.42 6.85 -37.75
C GLY A 748 -2.11 7.92 -38.81
N ARG A 749 -3.05 8.85 -39.10
CA ARG A 749 -2.77 10.01 -39.95
C ARG A 749 -1.98 11.08 -39.20
N TRP A 750 -2.33 11.31 -37.93
CA TRP A 750 -1.62 12.25 -37.07
C TRP A 750 -0.17 11.82 -36.80
N ARG A 751 0.07 10.54 -36.46
CA ARG A 751 1.43 10.00 -36.30
C ARG A 751 2.28 10.20 -37.56
N ARG A 752 1.72 9.90 -38.74
CA ARG A 752 2.42 10.10 -40.01
C ARG A 752 2.74 11.58 -40.25
N GLY A 753 1.81 12.49 -39.99
CA GLY A 753 2.05 13.93 -40.12
C GLY A 753 3.16 14.46 -39.18
N LEU A 754 3.21 13.99 -37.93
CA LEU A 754 4.28 14.35 -36.99
C LEU A 754 5.65 13.88 -37.45
N ILE A 755 5.72 12.64 -37.94
CA ILE A 755 6.99 12.03 -38.37
C ILE A 755 7.45 12.64 -39.70
N GLU A 756 6.55 12.81 -40.66
CA GLU A 756 6.82 13.52 -41.92
C GLU A 756 7.34 14.94 -41.67
N GLY A 757 6.76 15.66 -40.69
CA GLY A 757 7.22 16.98 -40.26
C GLY A 757 8.62 17.00 -39.62
N LEU A 758 9.22 15.84 -39.34
CA LEU A 758 10.58 15.70 -38.79
C LEU A 758 11.57 15.13 -39.80
N VAL A 759 11.15 14.22 -40.69
CA VAL A 759 12.08 13.48 -41.57
C VAL A 759 12.04 13.91 -43.04
N SER A 760 11.08 14.76 -43.44
CA SER A 760 11.04 15.33 -44.80
C SER A 760 12.27 16.17 -45.10
N LYS A 761 12.58 16.34 -46.38
CA LYS A 761 13.75 17.09 -46.82
C LYS A 761 13.67 18.55 -46.35
N GLU A 762 12.50 19.16 -46.45
CA GLU A 762 12.25 20.55 -46.07
C GLU A 762 12.40 20.76 -44.55
N ALA A 763 11.92 19.81 -43.74
CA ALA A 763 12.07 19.84 -42.29
C ALA A 763 13.55 19.72 -41.89
N VAL A 764 14.24 18.73 -42.46
CA VAL A 764 15.68 18.51 -42.19
C VAL A 764 16.50 19.73 -42.61
N ASP A 765 16.28 20.28 -43.80
CA ASP A 765 16.99 21.47 -44.27
C ASP A 765 16.73 22.67 -43.33
N SER A 766 15.49 22.87 -42.86
CA SER A 766 15.14 23.93 -41.90
C SER A 766 15.84 23.77 -40.54
N VAL A 767 15.88 22.53 -40.02
CA VAL A 767 16.54 22.20 -38.74
C VAL A 767 18.03 22.44 -38.81
N PHE A 768 18.70 21.96 -39.86
CA PHE A 768 20.15 22.12 -39.98
C PHE A 768 20.57 23.54 -40.29
N ASN A 769 19.76 24.30 -41.06
CA ASN A 769 19.96 25.75 -41.18
C ASN A 769 19.89 26.44 -39.80
N ALA A 770 18.98 26.05 -38.91
CA ALA A 770 18.90 26.62 -37.56
C ALA A 770 20.12 26.22 -36.69
N PHE A 771 20.53 24.94 -36.72
CA PHE A 771 21.70 24.47 -35.98
C PHE A 771 23.02 25.06 -36.48
N GLU A 772 23.15 25.39 -37.77
CA GLU A 772 24.35 25.99 -38.32
C GLU A 772 24.43 27.49 -38.01
N ASN A 773 23.29 28.19 -38.03
CA ASN A 773 23.23 29.64 -37.82
C ASN A 773 23.26 30.06 -36.34
N ASP A 774 22.78 29.23 -35.41
CA ASP A 774 22.81 29.55 -33.97
C ASP A 774 23.27 28.33 -33.13
N PRO A 775 24.46 28.39 -32.51
CA PRO A 775 24.97 27.32 -31.65
C PRO A 775 24.09 27.08 -30.41
N ARG A 776 23.27 28.06 -30.01
CA ARG A 776 22.36 27.96 -28.86
C ARG A 776 21.11 27.15 -29.18
N VAL A 777 20.74 26.94 -30.45
CA VAL A 777 19.58 26.10 -30.77
C VAL A 777 19.93 24.66 -30.39
N GLY A 778 19.32 24.18 -29.31
CA GLY A 778 19.56 22.84 -28.75
C GLY A 778 18.46 21.84 -29.08
N LEU A 779 17.27 22.34 -29.42
CA LEU A 779 16.10 21.54 -29.80
C LEU A 779 15.34 22.24 -30.94
N ALA A 780 14.83 21.46 -31.89
CA ALA A 780 14.00 21.96 -32.98
C ALA A 780 12.83 21.01 -33.28
N ALA A 781 11.64 21.57 -33.47
CA ALA A 781 10.42 20.82 -33.79
C ALA A 781 9.45 21.68 -34.64
N PRO A 782 8.45 21.07 -35.28
CA PRO A 782 7.39 21.84 -35.94
C PRO A 782 6.67 22.75 -34.93
N ARG A 783 6.39 24.00 -35.33
CA ARG A 783 5.82 25.02 -34.43
C ARG A 783 4.48 24.60 -33.84
N GLU A 784 3.67 23.87 -34.59
CA GLU A 784 2.39 23.31 -34.17
C GLU A 784 2.51 22.20 -33.12
N SER A 785 3.71 21.64 -32.89
CA SER A 785 3.94 20.64 -31.85
C SER A 785 4.20 21.26 -30.47
N PHE A 786 4.39 22.58 -30.39
CA PHE A 786 4.62 23.26 -29.11
C PHE A 786 3.31 23.51 -28.37
N MET A 787 3.30 23.16 -27.08
CA MET A 787 2.23 23.45 -26.14
C MET A 787 2.74 24.39 -25.05
N SER A 788 1.87 25.27 -24.57
CA SER A 788 2.27 26.21 -23.53
C SER A 788 2.36 25.54 -22.17
N ALA A 789 3.51 25.71 -21.51
CA ALA A 789 3.69 25.29 -20.13
C ALA A 789 3.04 26.25 -19.12
N THR A 790 2.37 27.31 -19.58
CA THR A 790 1.62 28.25 -18.73
C THR A 790 0.15 27.87 -18.55
N GLU A 791 -0.36 26.96 -19.39
CA GLU A 791 -1.76 26.49 -19.34
C GLU A 791 -1.97 25.58 -18.12
N PRO A 792 -2.75 25.98 -17.10
CA PRO A 792 -2.83 25.25 -15.83
C PRO A 792 -3.28 23.80 -16.00
N SER A 793 -4.20 23.54 -16.94
CA SER A 793 -4.70 22.20 -17.21
C SER A 793 -3.64 21.22 -17.75
N VAL A 794 -2.58 21.74 -18.38
CA VAL A 794 -1.49 20.94 -18.97
C VAL A 794 -0.43 20.56 -17.93
N ILE A 795 -0.21 21.42 -16.94
CA ILE A 795 0.84 21.26 -15.90
C ILE A 795 0.31 20.65 -14.61
N ARG A 796 -0.99 20.79 -14.30
CA ARG A 796 -1.57 20.48 -12.98
C ARG A 796 -1.08 19.15 -12.41
N ASP A 797 -1.23 18.07 -13.18
CA ASP A 797 -0.95 16.71 -12.69
C ASP A 797 0.53 16.34 -12.76
N ASN A 798 1.37 17.18 -13.40
CA ASN A 798 2.80 16.93 -13.64
C ASN A 798 3.73 17.84 -12.82
N ARG A 799 3.20 18.93 -12.27
CA ARG A 799 3.97 19.99 -11.61
C ARG A 799 4.99 19.47 -10.61
N ALA A 800 4.58 18.61 -9.68
CA ALA A 800 5.46 18.07 -8.65
C ALA A 800 6.66 17.30 -9.24
N ASN A 801 6.41 16.49 -10.28
CA ASN A 801 7.48 15.76 -10.97
C ASN A 801 8.35 16.70 -11.82
N MET A 802 7.79 17.77 -12.39
CA MET A 802 8.56 18.78 -13.12
C MET A 802 9.47 19.57 -12.18
N GLU A 803 8.97 20.00 -11.02
CA GLU A 803 9.73 20.69 -9.98
C GLU A 803 10.86 19.79 -9.44
N LEU A 804 10.59 18.50 -9.22
CA LEU A 804 11.62 17.51 -8.89
C LEU A 804 12.74 17.44 -9.94
N LEU A 805 12.39 17.46 -11.23
CA LEU A 805 13.39 17.46 -12.32
C LEU A 805 14.25 18.73 -12.30
N LEU A 806 13.64 19.89 -12.03
CA LEU A 806 14.36 21.16 -11.92
C LEU A 806 15.29 21.20 -10.70
N GLU A 807 14.83 20.69 -9.56
CA GLU A 807 15.65 20.54 -8.36
C GLU A 807 16.87 19.64 -8.62
N ARG A 808 16.65 18.49 -9.27
CA ARG A 808 17.73 17.57 -9.69
C ARG A 808 18.69 18.18 -10.70
N ALA A 809 18.21 19.13 -11.51
CA ALA A 809 19.05 19.90 -12.43
C ALA A 809 19.78 21.07 -11.76
N GLY A 810 19.57 21.31 -10.46
CA GLY A 810 20.17 22.43 -9.72
C GLY A 810 19.55 23.79 -10.05
N ALA A 811 18.28 23.81 -10.48
CA ALA A 811 17.60 25.00 -10.99
C ALA A 811 16.12 25.07 -10.56
N ALA A 812 15.85 24.90 -9.26
CA ALA A 812 14.50 24.85 -8.69
C ALA A 812 13.62 26.08 -9.04
N ASP A 813 14.23 27.27 -9.19
CA ASP A 813 13.52 28.53 -9.50
C ASP A 813 13.33 28.79 -11.01
N ALA A 814 13.70 27.85 -11.88
CA ALA A 814 13.61 28.04 -13.32
C ALA A 814 12.15 28.12 -13.79
N SER A 815 11.87 29.11 -14.65
CA SER A 815 10.54 29.23 -15.28
C SER A 815 10.35 28.21 -16.38
N PHE A 816 9.20 27.52 -16.37
CA PHE A 816 8.85 26.54 -17.40
C PHE A 816 8.78 27.18 -18.79
N GLN A 817 9.37 26.50 -19.76
CA GLN A 817 9.32 26.85 -21.18
C GLN A 817 8.21 26.06 -21.88
N ASP A 818 7.70 26.60 -22.99
CA ASP A 818 6.82 25.84 -23.88
C ASP A 818 7.51 24.54 -24.34
N PHE A 819 6.74 23.46 -24.42
CA PHE A 819 7.26 22.11 -24.61
C PHE A 819 6.73 21.43 -25.87
N VAL A 820 7.44 20.42 -26.37
CA VAL A 820 7.05 19.68 -27.57
C VAL A 820 6.18 18.49 -27.18
N ALA A 821 4.88 18.60 -27.45
CA ALA A 821 3.93 17.52 -27.22
C ALA A 821 4.23 16.30 -28.10
N GLY A 822 4.06 15.11 -27.53
CA GLY A 822 4.42 13.85 -28.17
C GLY A 822 5.91 13.53 -28.09
N THR A 823 6.75 14.38 -27.52
CA THR A 823 8.20 14.14 -27.29
C THR A 823 8.96 13.66 -28.54
N MET A 824 8.70 14.25 -29.70
CA MET A 824 9.42 13.97 -30.96
C MET A 824 10.00 15.27 -31.51
N PHE A 825 11.33 15.32 -31.65
CA PHE A 825 12.06 16.54 -32.00
C PHE A 825 13.49 16.25 -32.45
N TRP A 826 14.10 17.20 -33.15
CA TRP A 826 15.55 17.25 -33.39
C TRP A 826 16.27 17.91 -32.23
N PHE A 827 17.51 17.50 -31.96
CA PHE A 827 18.29 18.01 -30.83
C PHE A 827 19.80 17.93 -31.04
N ARG A 828 20.54 18.74 -30.26
CA ARG A 828 21.97 18.55 -30.03
C ARG A 828 22.17 17.50 -28.96
N VAL A 829 23.03 16.52 -29.24
CA VAL A 829 23.16 15.32 -28.40
C VAL A 829 23.81 15.63 -27.06
N ALA A 830 24.87 16.45 -27.03
CA ALA A 830 25.64 16.76 -25.83
C ALA A 830 24.79 17.22 -24.61
N PRO A 831 23.95 18.27 -24.72
CA PRO A 831 23.16 18.72 -23.57
C PRO A 831 22.10 17.70 -23.12
N LEU A 832 21.54 16.91 -24.04
CA LEU A 832 20.62 15.83 -23.66
C LEU A 832 21.34 14.63 -23.04
N GLN A 833 22.59 14.35 -23.39
CA GLN A 833 23.40 13.34 -22.70
C GLN A 833 23.71 13.75 -21.26
N GLU A 834 23.93 15.04 -20.99
CA GLU A 834 24.06 15.54 -19.62
C GLU A 834 22.75 15.39 -18.83
N ILE A 835 21.61 15.68 -19.45
CA ILE A 835 20.29 15.45 -18.84
C ILE A 835 20.07 13.96 -18.59
N ALA A 836 20.43 13.10 -19.55
CA ALA A 836 20.36 11.66 -19.36
C ALA A 836 21.31 11.19 -18.26
N ALA A 837 22.41 11.90 -17.98
CA ALA A 837 23.32 11.57 -16.88
C ALA A 837 22.84 12.02 -15.49
N MET A 838 21.76 12.80 -15.40
CA MET A 838 21.08 13.06 -14.12
C MET A 838 20.67 11.70 -13.54
N ASP A 839 21.03 11.44 -12.27
CA ASP A 839 20.81 10.15 -11.59
C ASP A 839 19.31 9.92 -11.30
N MET A 840 18.58 9.63 -12.37
CA MET A 840 17.19 9.22 -12.39
C MET A 840 17.21 7.74 -12.74
N GLY A 841 17.41 6.91 -11.72
CA GLY A 841 17.37 5.45 -11.85
C GLY A 841 16.01 4.97 -12.37
N GLU A 842 15.95 3.74 -12.88
CA GLU A 842 14.72 3.11 -13.39
C GLU A 842 13.58 3.15 -12.34
N ALA A 843 13.92 2.97 -11.06
CA ALA A 843 12.98 3.02 -9.95
C ALA A 843 12.23 4.37 -9.82
N ALA A 844 12.83 5.49 -10.27
CA ALA A 844 12.22 6.81 -10.21
C ALA A 844 11.02 6.96 -11.17
N PHE A 845 11.02 6.23 -12.29
CA PHE A 845 9.90 6.22 -13.22
C PHE A 845 8.72 5.37 -12.70
N GLY A 846 8.99 4.46 -11.75
CA GLY A 846 8.00 3.57 -11.17
C GLY A 846 7.50 2.50 -12.16
N PRO A 847 6.59 1.63 -11.70
CA PRO A 847 5.92 0.66 -12.56
C PRO A 847 4.98 1.36 -13.56
N GLU A 848 4.80 0.79 -14.75
CA GLU A 848 3.78 1.26 -15.69
C GLU A 848 2.40 0.76 -15.24
N LEU A 849 1.63 1.67 -14.63
CA LEU A 849 0.29 1.41 -14.11
C LEU A 849 -0.84 1.92 -15.03
N GLY A 850 -0.53 2.23 -16.30
CA GLY A 850 -1.50 2.69 -17.29
C GLY A 850 -1.91 4.15 -17.16
N ALA A 851 -1.29 4.92 -16.25
CA ALA A 851 -1.62 6.32 -15.99
C ALA A 851 -1.51 7.16 -17.27
N ILE A 852 -2.55 7.91 -17.64
CA ILE A 852 -2.54 8.68 -18.90
C ILE A 852 -1.80 10.00 -18.81
N ASP A 853 -1.55 10.50 -17.59
CA ASP A 853 -0.80 11.73 -17.32
C ASP A 853 -0.05 11.61 -15.97
N GLY A 854 0.64 12.66 -15.52
CA GLY A 854 1.18 12.81 -14.15
C GLY A 854 2.41 11.96 -13.81
N THR A 855 2.80 11.00 -14.64
CA THR A 855 4.03 10.22 -14.48
C THR A 855 5.31 11.04 -14.69
N LEU A 856 6.45 10.54 -14.23
CA LEU A 856 7.76 11.16 -14.47
C LEU A 856 8.09 11.27 -15.98
N ALA A 857 7.61 10.32 -16.81
CA ALA A 857 7.79 10.42 -18.26
C ALA A 857 7.04 11.64 -18.85
N HIS A 858 5.82 11.89 -18.38
CA HIS A 858 5.03 13.06 -18.77
C HIS A 858 5.63 14.38 -18.27
N ALA A 859 6.29 14.36 -17.11
CA ALA A 859 7.05 15.50 -16.62
C ALA A 859 8.29 15.78 -17.51
N PHE A 860 9.06 14.75 -17.88
CA PHE A 860 10.19 14.94 -18.82
C PHE A 860 9.74 15.52 -20.16
N GLU A 861 8.66 15.00 -20.75
CA GLU A 861 8.04 15.55 -21.97
C GLU A 861 7.84 17.08 -21.87
N ARG A 862 7.31 17.54 -20.73
CA ARG A 862 7.04 18.97 -20.47
C ARG A 862 8.27 19.79 -20.08
N THR A 863 9.37 19.14 -19.72
CA THR A 863 10.53 19.84 -19.13
C THR A 863 11.78 19.80 -20.02
N PHE A 864 11.82 19.01 -21.10
CA PHE A 864 13.00 18.95 -21.99
C PHE A 864 13.49 20.35 -22.46
N PRO A 865 12.63 21.26 -22.98
CA PRO A 865 13.09 22.60 -23.33
C PRO A 865 13.55 23.44 -22.14
N THR A 866 12.89 23.30 -20.98
CA THR A 866 13.31 23.98 -19.75
C THR A 866 14.69 23.52 -19.27
N LEU A 867 14.94 22.21 -19.26
CA LEU A 867 16.23 21.62 -18.90
C LEU A 867 17.35 22.05 -19.87
N LEU A 868 17.02 22.21 -21.16
CA LEU A 868 17.93 22.77 -22.15
C LEU A 868 18.20 24.27 -21.93
N ALA A 869 17.16 25.05 -21.60
CA ALA A 869 17.27 26.47 -21.31
C ALA A 869 18.19 26.78 -20.13
N ILE A 870 18.11 25.97 -19.06
CA ILE A 870 19.01 26.05 -17.90
C ILE A 870 20.48 25.86 -18.32
N LYS A 871 20.73 25.07 -19.37
CA LYS A 871 22.06 24.84 -19.94
C LYS A 871 22.45 25.85 -21.03
N GLY A 872 21.67 26.91 -21.23
CA GLY A 872 21.94 27.98 -22.20
C GLY A 872 21.49 27.68 -23.62
N TYR A 873 20.65 26.67 -23.84
CA TYR A 873 20.11 26.31 -25.15
C TYR A 873 18.67 26.82 -25.35
N THR A 874 18.27 27.04 -26.59
CA THR A 874 16.92 27.46 -26.98
C THR A 874 16.22 26.38 -27.80
N ALA A 875 14.88 26.39 -27.74
CA ALA A 875 14.02 25.60 -28.61
C ALA A 875 13.60 26.43 -29.84
N PHE A 876 13.64 25.81 -31.02
CA PHE A 876 13.30 26.45 -32.30
C PHE A 876 12.08 25.79 -32.94
N GLY A 877 11.04 26.59 -33.21
CA GLY A 877 9.84 26.15 -33.92
C GLY A 877 9.88 26.53 -35.40
N TYR A 878 9.93 25.55 -36.30
CA TYR A 878 9.87 25.78 -37.76
C TYR A 878 8.46 25.54 -38.33
N LYS A 879 8.16 26.12 -39.50
CA LYS A 879 6.90 25.85 -40.20
C LYS A 879 6.98 24.51 -40.92
N ASN A 880 5.95 23.70 -40.73
CA ASN A 880 5.77 22.48 -41.50
C ASN A 880 5.21 22.82 -42.89
N SER A 881 5.65 22.12 -43.93
CA SER A 881 5.19 22.33 -45.32
C SER A 881 3.89 21.58 -45.63
N GLY A 882 3.43 20.70 -44.73
CA GLY A 882 2.14 20.00 -44.83
C GLY A 882 1.08 20.59 -43.90
N ASP A 883 -0.20 20.49 -44.30
CA ASP A 883 -1.40 20.82 -43.50
C ASP A 883 -1.52 19.92 -42.25
N ALA A 884 -0.59 20.03 -41.32
CA ALA A 884 -0.72 19.47 -39.98
C ALA A 884 -1.65 20.41 -39.18
N ALA A 885 -2.93 20.04 -39.09
CA ALA A 885 -3.88 20.71 -38.22
C ALA A 885 -3.34 20.79 -36.79
N ALA A 886 -3.53 21.94 -36.14
CA ALA A 886 -3.11 22.20 -34.77
C ALA A 886 -3.61 21.10 -33.81
N PRO A 887 -2.85 20.78 -32.75
CA PRO A 887 -3.30 19.84 -31.74
C PRO A 887 -4.40 20.54 -30.93
N TYR A 888 -5.58 19.91 -30.88
CA TYR A 888 -6.82 20.28 -30.19
C TYR A 888 -7.84 21.09 -31.00
#